data_AF-A0A0A2VJH9-F1
#
_entry.id   AF-A0A0A2VJH9-F1
#
_cell.length_a   1.000
_cell.length_b   1.000
_cell.length_c   1.000
_cell.angle_alpha   90.00
_cell.angle_beta   90.00
_cell.angle_gamma   90.00
#
_symmetry.space_group_name_H-M   'P 1'
#
loop_
_entity.id
_entity.type
_entity.pdbx_description
1 polymer ?
#
loop_
_entity_poly.entity_id
_entity_poly.type
_entity_poly.pdbx_seq_one_letter_code
_entity_poly.pdbx_strand_id
1 'polypeptide(L)'
;MAASYKKYLAEKVINEQEIVTYRSLSRALKVHSNLAKRMLYEFHRVENSKKPQSVHATYLITGTQLPTQRHHVLNGDARKDGDDDIMQCSPFMSSQTGLQEDDTEDSPPVTSITLVREEDLSEAKSQFQKIFSIFVHSVQPTRVQDLNIMSDIGHDILESQIEDPLEYGKIYGMILNKNVMRRSGVPPPAPPPAAPAEAIKIPKPVKAEEPSRPTKQEDPPLPQVQAKNATSQPSSRVPSRQGAGTAAESESSSLKRGGSGNIFQAFARSKAKVKKETPEVESVFILDDSSEEEREDLFLDTGTRSSSSKRESRREREEKLRKMMDEDEEMADAPEPPPPQNCEAVETLQSSPQSKAEEEEEEEEGKEREKEKEASVPATKGRRRGRRQVMKKTTVMDEDGFLVTEEQPVWESFSEDEAPSVARRKLVVAVHAKPAGGRGGAKTGQGSIMSFFGKNPLPSLSSPLPPHAIRRYRQTQTQTRSRREQPQTFGHRTPDIGHQTAHAAMKLPSRAAVLALLACQCSNNARAAEAHRQHYLQDSPQSLMDACPDYAEYSAVKHGPYSDGPLKLPFQRPVEACRTFVSPAVEQVIEEVTSRMVDKDLAQIFRNAFPNTLDTTVRWHTKGSESVLPPPPKKPKKPKKKPPVTLPNDEPWQGPQSFIVTGDINAEWLRDSANQLTQYQSLAKKDPALQTLIHGAINTQTEFILQAPYCNAFQPPPPSKLNPILTPQHDIVHPAYERSVVFECKYELDSLASFLALSNKFYASTQSTAFVTPRWYRAVHTILRVIDEQSQPTFDSENGRYGQNEYTFLRQTTLGTETLNLGGIGNPLNNGTGLVRSAFRPSDDATIFGFFIPANAQMAVELRRTADTIRAAKGPEDLIKTLRQKAATIERGIREYGIVRHPRYGHVYAYEVDGYGSQVLMDDANLPSLLSLPLLGFGKVGDDVYRNTRRMVLEKTGNPYYLVGEAFEGIGGPHVGLQSAWPMSVLIRARTSTDDEEIIRSLNMVRNASVLGLVHESVNVNNVSVYTRSWFAWANSVFAQTILDLAERKPEIVFGKRGRRYRIAEDVAMGVEE
;
A
#
# COMPACT_ATOMS: atom_id res chain seq x y z
N MET A 1 -40.71 33.49 19.69
CA MET A 1 -39.34 33.66 19.15
C MET A 1 -38.27 33.55 20.23
N ALA A 2 -37.98 34.57 21.03
CA ALA A 2 -36.80 34.56 21.92
C ALA A 2 -36.76 33.43 22.98
N ALA A 3 -37.91 32.95 23.46
CA ALA A 3 -37.98 31.85 24.43
C ALA A 3 -37.89 30.44 23.79
N SER A 4 -38.27 30.27 22.52
CA SER A 4 -38.34 28.93 21.91
C SER A 4 -36.97 28.41 21.45
N TYR A 5 -36.14 29.27 20.85
CA TYR A 5 -34.83 28.84 20.34
C TYR A 5 -33.88 28.37 21.44
N LYS A 6 -33.92 29.00 22.63
CA LYS A 6 -33.09 28.60 23.78
C LYS A 6 -33.46 27.22 24.31
N LYS A 7 -34.77 26.89 24.34
CA LYS A 7 -35.21 25.55 24.72
C LYS A 7 -34.77 24.51 23.69
N TYR A 8 -35.02 24.77 22.40
CA TYR A 8 -34.61 23.89 21.30
C TYR A 8 -33.11 23.59 21.31
N LEU A 9 -32.26 24.62 21.45
CA LEU A 9 -30.81 24.44 21.51
C LEU A 9 -30.33 23.74 22.79
N ALA A 10 -30.97 23.98 23.94
CA ALA A 10 -30.64 23.21 25.16
C ALA A 10 -31.03 21.73 25.03
N GLU A 11 -32.19 21.45 24.43
CA GLU A 11 -32.67 20.09 24.17
C GLU A 11 -31.73 19.35 23.22
N LYS A 12 -31.47 19.92 22.03
CA LYS A 12 -30.60 19.31 21.01
C LYS A 12 -29.12 19.24 21.43
N VAL A 13 -28.53 20.36 21.86
CA VAL A 13 -27.07 20.43 22.10
C VAL A 13 -26.67 19.86 23.47
N ILE A 14 -27.48 20.08 24.52
CA ILE A 14 -27.08 19.70 25.90
C ILE A 14 -27.69 18.36 26.32
N ASN A 15 -28.96 18.09 26.02
CA ASN A 15 -29.61 16.84 26.43
C ASN A 15 -29.32 15.70 25.43
N GLU A 16 -29.51 15.94 24.14
CA GLU A 16 -29.34 14.95 23.06
C GLU A 16 -27.89 14.86 22.55
N GLN A 17 -27.04 15.82 22.93
CA GLN A 17 -25.62 15.92 22.55
C GLN A 17 -25.35 16.05 21.04
N GLU A 18 -26.32 16.57 20.29
CA GLU A 18 -26.20 16.78 18.84
C GLU A 18 -25.45 18.08 18.48
N ILE A 19 -24.80 18.06 17.31
CA ILE A 19 -24.14 19.23 16.71
C ILE A 19 -25.19 20.02 15.91
N VAL A 20 -25.56 21.22 16.37
CA VAL A 20 -26.58 22.04 15.69
C VAL A 20 -25.93 23.11 14.81
N THR A 21 -26.13 23.00 13.50
CA THR A 21 -25.68 24.00 12.51
C THR A 21 -26.67 25.14 12.36
N TYR A 22 -26.23 26.29 11.84
CA TYR A 22 -27.12 27.43 11.55
C TYR A 22 -28.19 27.08 10.50
N ARG A 23 -27.94 26.08 9.65
CA ARG A 23 -28.88 25.59 8.64
C ARG A 23 -29.96 24.70 9.25
N SER A 24 -29.60 23.73 10.09
CA SER A 24 -30.59 22.89 10.78
C SER A 24 -31.45 23.71 11.74
N LEU A 25 -30.87 24.66 12.49
CA LEU A 25 -31.63 25.59 13.33
C LEU A 25 -32.57 26.50 12.52
N SER A 26 -32.13 26.96 11.34
CA SER A 26 -32.92 27.81 10.43
C SER A 26 -34.17 27.08 9.91
N ARG A 27 -34.02 25.81 9.51
CA ARG A 27 -35.14 24.95 9.11
C ARG A 27 -36.05 24.61 10.30
N ALA A 28 -35.49 24.08 11.39
CA ALA A 28 -36.26 23.61 12.55
C ALA A 28 -37.13 24.70 13.19
N LEU A 29 -36.68 25.95 13.23
CA LEU A 29 -37.44 27.07 13.77
C LEU A 29 -38.21 27.90 12.71
N LYS A 30 -38.12 27.51 11.43
CA LYS A 30 -38.64 28.26 10.27
C LYS A 30 -38.27 29.75 10.28
N VAL A 31 -36.96 30.02 10.50
CA VAL A 31 -36.39 31.38 10.57
C VAL A 31 -35.28 31.58 9.53
N HIS A 32 -35.06 32.83 9.12
CA HIS A 32 -33.96 33.18 8.24
C HIS A 32 -32.60 32.78 8.83
N SER A 33 -31.73 32.19 8.01
CA SER A 33 -30.37 31.78 8.35
C SER A 33 -29.55 32.80 9.14
N ASN A 34 -29.63 34.10 8.80
CA ASN A 34 -28.96 35.17 9.55
C ASN A 34 -29.49 35.35 10.99
N LEU A 35 -30.78 35.07 11.23
CA LEU A 35 -31.35 35.04 12.58
C LEU A 35 -30.90 33.78 13.32
N ALA A 36 -30.85 32.62 12.66
CA ALA A 36 -30.32 31.37 13.24
C ALA A 36 -28.84 31.51 13.66
N LYS A 37 -27.99 32.14 12.85
CA LYS A 37 -26.58 32.46 13.21
C LYS A 37 -26.49 33.31 14.48
N ARG A 38 -27.36 34.32 14.63
CA ARG A 38 -27.44 35.15 15.86
C ARG A 38 -27.95 34.33 17.06
N MET A 39 -28.91 33.44 16.85
CA MET A 39 -29.43 32.54 17.89
C MET A 39 -28.35 31.58 18.42
N LEU A 40 -27.54 30.99 17.54
CA LEU A 40 -26.40 30.15 17.92
C LEU A 40 -25.36 30.93 18.72
N TYR A 41 -24.95 32.11 18.25
CA TYR A 41 -23.99 32.96 18.96
C TYR A 41 -24.49 33.40 20.35
N GLU A 42 -25.76 33.81 20.46
CA GLU A 42 -26.38 34.14 21.74
C GLU A 42 -26.47 32.93 22.68
N PHE A 43 -26.73 31.72 22.16
CA PHE A 43 -26.78 30.51 22.97
C PHE A 43 -25.39 30.11 23.49
N HIS A 44 -24.39 30.02 22.61
CA HIS A 44 -23.00 29.75 22.98
C HIS A 44 -22.49 30.74 24.03
N ARG A 45 -22.68 32.05 23.80
CA ARG A 45 -22.28 33.10 24.75
C ARG A 45 -23.00 32.97 26.10
N VAL A 46 -24.30 32.70 26.11
CA VAL A 46 -25.08 32.58 27.35
C VAL A 46 -24.72 31.32 28.14
N GLU A 47 -24.59 30.16 27.51
CA GLU A 47 -24.24 28.93 28.23
C GLU A 47 -22.78 28.96 28.73
N ASN A 48 -21.83 29.43 27.92
CA ASN A 48 -20.45 29.60 28.38
C ASN A 48 -20.30 30.68 29.47
N SER A 49 -21.20 31.67 29.54
CA SER A 49 -21.22 32.63 30.67
C SER A 49 -21.73 32.01 31.99
N LYS A 50 -22.52 30.92 31.94
CA LYS A 50 -22.97 30.19 33.13
C LYS A 50 -21.94 29.14 33.56
N LYS A 51 -21.36 28.44 32.60
CA LYS A 51 -20.32 27.41 32.80
C LYS A 51 -19.33 27.49 31.63
N PRO A 52 -18.09 27.96 31.85
CA PRO A 52 -17.06 28.01 30.81
C PRO A 52 -16.85 26.63 30.18
N GLN A 53 -16.64 26.60 28.86
CA GLN A 53 -16.49 25.37 28.06
C GLN A 53 -17.61 24.35 28.30
N SER A 54 -18.86 24.83 28.46
CA SER A 54 -20.03 23.96 28.48
C SER A 54 -20.53 23.63 27.08
N VAL A 55 -20.23 24.49 26.11
CA VAL A 55 -20.64 24.33 24.71
C VAL A 55 -19.54 24.93 23.82
N HIS A 56 -19.10 24.19 22.80
CA HIS A 56 -18.09 24.64 21.85
C HIS A 56 -18.74 25.15 20.56
N ALA A 57 -18.13 26.16 19.93
CA ALA A 57 -18.54 26.64 18.61
C ALA A 57 -17.57 26.21 17.51
N THR A 58 -18.10 26.01 16.31
CA THR A 58 -17.30 26.00 15.06
C THR A 58 -17.64 27.27 14.30
N TYR A 59 -16.62 28.00 13.85
CA TYR A 59 -16.76 29.28 13.14
C TYR A 59 -16.58 29.09 11.63
N LEU A 60 -17.29 29.88 10.83
CA LEU A 60 -16.96 30.09 9.42
C LEU A 60 -16.31 31.47 9.27
N ILE A 61 -15.10 31.50 8.72
CA ILE A 61 -14.36 32.73 8.35
C ILE A 61 -14.42 32.87 6.84
N THR A 62 -14.77 34.05 6.33
CA THR A 62 -14.64 34.40 4.91
C THR A 62 -13.83 35.67 4.75
N GLY A 63 -12.86 35.71 3.83
CA GLY A 63 -11.96 36.86 3.67
C GLY A 63 -10.93 36.67 2.56
N THR A 64 -10.10 37.67 2.31
CA THR A 64 -8.88 37.50 1.51
C THR A 64 -7.73 37.03 2.38
N GLN A 65 -7.07 35.93 1.98
CA GLN A 65 -5.87 35.45 2.67
C GLN A 65 -4.70 36.40 2.46
N LEU A 66 -3.74 36.37 3.40
CA LEU A 66 -2.42 36.96 3.16
C LEU A 66 -1.75 36.25 1.98
N PRO A 67 -1.01 36.96 1.10
CA PRO A 67 -0.19 36.31 0.09
C PRO A 67 0.86 35.46 0.79
N THR A 68 0.67 34.14 0.79
CA THR A 68 1.70 33.22 1.24
C THR A 68 2.93 33.46 0.38
N GLN A 69 4.07 33.79 0.98
CA GLN A 69 5.32 33.76 0.24
C GLN A 69 5.50 32.33 -0.26
N ARG A 70 5.31 32.13 -1.57
CA ARG A 70 5.75 30.91 -2.24
C ARG A 70 7.27 30.90 -2.14
N HIS A 71 7.77 30.27 -1.09
CA HIS A 71 9.10 29.70 -1.15
C HIS A 71 9.09 28.78 -2.37
N HIS A 72 9.82 29.17 -3.41
CA HIS A 72 10.20 28.24 -4.46
C HIS A 72 11.04 27.17 -3.77
N VAL A 73 10.39 26.09 -3.35
CA VAL A 73 11.05 24.85 -2.98
C VAL A 73 11.64 24.32 -4.27
N LEU A 74 12.92 24.68 -4.50
CA LEU A 74 13.77 23.95 -5.40
C LEU A 74 13.70 22.47 -5.00
N ASN A 75 13.48 21.58 -5.99
CA ASN A 75 13.42 20.14 -5.78
C ASN A 75 14.57 19.66 -4.87
N GLY A 76 14.28 19.27 -3.62
CA GLY A 76 15.29 18.70 -2.73
C GLY A 76 15.10 18.83 -1.21
N ASP A 77 14.37 19.83 -0.70
CA ASP A 77 14.29 20.10 0.76
C ASP A 77 12.85 20.04 1.31
N ALA A 78 12.32 18.83 1.47
CA ALA A 78 11.19 18.58 2.36
C ALA A 78 11.73 18.41 3.79
N ARG A 79 11.59 19.45 4.62
CA ARG A 79 11.91 19.35 6.05
C ARG A 79 10.89 18.46 6.74
N LYS A 80 11.38 17.68 7.70
CA LYS A 80 10.59 16.81 8.58
C LYS A 80 9.55 17.63 9.37
N ASP A 81 8.27 17.42 9.05
CA ASP A 81 7.14 17.54 9.97
C ASP A 81 6.30 16.28 9.75
N GLY A 82 5.99 15.55 10.82
CA GLY A 82 5.56 14.14 10.74
C GLY A 82 4.06 13.93 10.81
N ASP A 83 3.37 14.03 9.66
CA ASP A 83 1.97 13.62 9.45
C ASP A 83 1.78 13.11 7.99
N ASP A 84 2.51 12.06 7.60
CA ASP A 84 2.49 11.46 6.25
C ASP A 84 1.52 10.25 6.15
N ASP A 85 0.23 10.47 6.45
CA ASP A 85 -0.84 9.46 6.30
C ASP A 85 -1.47 9.43 4.88
N ILE A 86 -0.85 10.11 3.90
CA ILE A 86 -1.36 10.24 2.53
C ILE A 86 -0.21 10.14 1.50
N MET A 87 -0.11 8.99 0.82
CA MET A 87 0.72 8.85 -0.38
C MET A 87 0.18 9.71 -1.53
N GLN A 88 0.72 10.91 -1.71
CA GLN A 88 0.60 11.65 -2.96
C GLN A 88 1.56 11.06 -4.00
N CYS A 89 1.03 10.33 -4.99
CA CYS A 89 1.82 9.71 -6.04
C CYS A 89 2.49 10.75 -6.97
N SER A 90 3.78 10.97 -6.73
CA SER A 90 4.81 11.56 -7.63
C SER A 90 4.67 13.04 -8.08
N PRO A 91 5.73 13.85 -7.97
CA PRO A 91 5.75 15.20 -8.53
C PRO A 91 5.96 15.21 -10.06
N PHE A 92 5.32 16.17 -10.71
CA PHE A 92 5.37 16.43 -12.16
C PHE A 92 6.78 16.54 -12.74
N MET A 93 7.00 15.93 -13.92
CA MET A 93 7.90 16.49 -14.94
C MET A 93 7.19 16.59 -16.28
N SER A 94 6.40 17.65 -16.48
CA SER A 94 6.06 18.10 -17.83
C SER A 94 7.28 18.77 -18.45
N SER A 95 7.92 18.08 -19.39
CA SER A 95 8.94 18.65 -20.27
C SER A 95 8.31 19.51 -21.37
N GLN A 96 7.73 20.65 -20.98
CA GLN A 96 7.70 21.81 -21.85
C GLN A 96 8.73 22.82 -21.34
N THR A 97 9.73 23.08 -22.19
CA THR A 97 10.70 24.15 -22.00
C THR A 97 9.99 25.49 -22.07
N GLY A 98 9.53 25.97 -20.92
CA GLY A 98 9.01 27.32 -20.77
C GLY A 98 10.10 28.34 -21.10
N LEU A 99 9.77 29.27 -21.99
CA LEU A 99 10.52 30.50 -22.16
C LEU A 99 10.55 31.24 -20.81
N GLN A 100 11.71 31.82 -20.46
CA GLN A 100 11.79 32.76 -19.36
C GLN A 100 11.12 34.07 -19.78
N GLU A 101 9.98 34.38 -19.18
CA GLU A 101 9.44 35.74 -19.16
C GLU A 101 9.40 36.20 -17.70
N ASP A 102 10.09 37.31 -17.43
CA ASP A 102 10.12 37.98 -16.14
C ASP A 102 8.77 38.65 -15.90
N ASP A 103 7.89 38.00 -15.15
CA ASP A 103 6.64 38.63 -14.70
C ASP A 103 6.52 38.65 -13.17
N THR A 104 6.90 39.80 -12.62
CA THR A 104 6.42 40.27 -11.32
C THR A 104 4.96 40.69 -11.42
N GLU A 105 4.07 39.74 -11.71
CA GLU A 105 2.62 39.98 -11.76
C GLU A 105 1.92 39.73 -10.42
N ASP A 106 0.99 40.62 -10.08
CA ASP A 106 0.15 40.55 -8.89
C ASP A 106 -0.60 39.22 -8.83
N SER A 107 -0.25 38.37 -7.86
CA SER A 107 -1.05 37.17 -7.56
C SER A 107 -2.47 37.60 -7.19
N PRO A 108 -3.51 37.14 -7.91
CA PRO A 108 -4.87 37.62 -7.71
C PRO A 108 -5.35 37.34 -6.27
N PRO A 109 -6.03 38.31 -5.61
CA PRO A 109 -6.38 38.19 -4.20
C PRO A 109 -7.35 37.02 -3.96
N VAL A 110 -6.85 35.94 -3.37
CA VAL A 110 -7.61 34.72 -3.10
C VAL A 110 -8.62 34.97 -1.98
N THR A 111 -9.90 34.85 -2.29
CA THR A 111 -10.98 34.86 -1.29
C THR A 111 -11.22 33.45 -0.78
N SER A 112 -10.87 33.19 0.47
CA SER A 112 -11.02 31.88 1.11
C SER A 112 -12.22 31.84 2.05
N ILE A 113 -12.81 30.65 2.18
CA ILE A 113 -13.86 30.31 3.14
C ILE A 113 -13.32 29.16 3.98
N THR A 114 -13.03 29.42 5.25
CA THR A 114 -12.40 28.44 6.16
C THR A 114 -13.35 28.11 7.30
N LEU A 115 -13.53 26.82 7.58
CA LEU A 115 -14.25 26.31 8.74
C LEU A 115 -13.21 26.06 9.85
N VAL A 116 -13.43 26.60 11.05
CA VAL A 116 -12.40 26.68 12.09
C VAL A 116 -13.00 26.37 13.47
N ARG A 117 -12.28 25.60 14.30
CA ARG A 117 -12.67 25.33 15.69
C ARG A 117 -12.55 26.61 16.54
N GLU A 118 -13.17 26.64 17.72
CA GLU A 118 -13.19 27.82 18.58
C GLU A 118 -11.79 28.22 19.07
N GLU A 119 -10.97 27.23 19.40
CA GLU A 119 -9.59 27.41 19.85
C GLU A 119 -8.65 27.93 18.74
N ASP A 120 -8.76 27.39 17.52
CA ASP A 120 -7.90 27.77 16.39
C ASP A 120 -8.34 29.10 15.74
N LEU A 121 -9.45 29.69 16.20
CA LEU A 121 -10.03 30.92 15.65
C LEU A 121 -9.07 32.11 15.67
N SER A 122 -8.15 32.17 16.64
CA SER A 122 -7.17 33.26 16.73
C SER A 122 -6.09 33.14 15.65
N GLU A 123 -5.58 31.92 15.42
CA GLU A 123 -4.58 31.64 14.40
C GLU A 123 -5.16 31.76 12.99
N ALA A 124 -6.34 31.16 12.75
CA ALA A 124 -6.99 31.26 11.46
C ALA A 124 -7.30 32.72 11.09
N LYS A 125 -7.64 33.59 12.07
CA LYS A 125 -7.78 35.03 11.82
C LYS A 125 -6.48 35.69 11.35
N SER A 126 -5.30 35.26 11.83
CA SER A 126 -4.03 35.82 11.38
C SER A 126 -3.63 35.41 9.96
N GLN A 127 -4.28 34.40 9.37
CA GLN A 127 -4.06 33.98 7.98
C GLN A 127 -4.80 34.89 6.96
N PHE A 128 -5.74 35.72 7.41
CA PHE A 128 -6.51 36.63 6.55
C PHE A 128 -5.98 38.07 6.59
N GLN A 129 -5.67 38.63 5.42
CA GLN A 129 -5.39 40.06 5.26
C GLN A 129 -6.63 40.91 5.55
N LYS A 130 -7.81 40.44 5.12
CA LYS A 130 -9.09 41.13 5.34
C LYS A 130 -10.24 40.12 5.47
N ILE A 131 -10.85 40.08 6.65
CA ILE A 131 -12.04 39.24 6.90
C ILE A 131 -13.30 39.98 6.46
N PHE A 132 -14.10 39.36 5.60
CA PHE A 132 -15.40 39.85 5.12
C PHE A 132 -16.55 39.44 6.05
N SER A 133 -16.52 38.21 6.58
CA SER A 133 -17.50 37.77 7.56
C SER A 133 -16.93 36.72 8.51
N ILE A 134 -17.43 36.74 9.74
CA ILE A 134 -17.23 35.69 10.75
C ILE A 134 -18.58 35.42 11.40
N PHE A 135 -18.95 34.15 11.54
CA PHE A 135 -20.13 33.74 12.29
C PHE A 135 -20.00 32.31 12.82
N VAL A 136 -20.77 31.99 13.85
CA VAL A 136 -20.88 30.63 14.39
C VAL A 136 -21.63 29.76 13.36
N HIS A 137 -20.93 28.76 12.81
CA HIS A 137 -21.46 27.79 11.87
C HIS A 137 -22.29 26.72 12.60
N SER A 138 -21.76 26.19 13.70
CA SER A 138 -22.43 25.23 14.58
C SER A 138 -22.07 25.45 16.04
N VAL A 139 -22.88 24.82 16.89
CA VAL A 139 -22.68 24.75 18.33
C VAL A 139 -22.87 23.30 18.77
N GLN A 140 -21.98 22.80 19.61
CA GLN A 140 -21.89 21.38 20.00
C GLN A 140 -21.44 21.20 21.47
N PRO A 141 -21.76 20.08 22.14
CA PRO A 141 -21.42 19.88 23.56
C PRO A 141 -19.92 19.65 23.84
N THR A 142 -19.16 19.23 22.83
CA THR A 142 -17.76 18.80 22.96
C THR A 142 -16.89 19.43 21.86
N ARG A 143 -15.57 19.41 22.06
CA ARG A 143 -14.58 19.77 21.03
C ARG A 143 -14.71 18.80 19.85
N VAL A 144 -14.99 19.33 18.66
CA VAL A 144 -14.95 18.54 17.41
C VAL A 144 -13.49 18.28 17.07
N GLN A 145 -13.07 17.02 17.04
CA GLN A 145 -11.70 16.64 16.67
C GLN A 145 -11.51 16.80 15.15
N ASP A 146 -12.30 16.06 14.37
CA ASP A 146 -12.34 16.17 12.91
C ASP A 146 -13.52 17.04 12.44
N LEU A 147 -13.22 18.09 11.68
CA LEU A 147 -14.21 18.98 11.07
C LEU A 147 -14.98 18.31 9.92
N ASN A 148 -14.56 17.16 9.38
CA ASN A 148 -15.28 16.45 8.31
C ASN A 148 -16.66 15.93 8.76
N ILE A 149 -16.86 15.66 10.07
CA ILE A 149 -18.17 15.32 10.67
C ILE A 149 -19.25 16.38 10.34
N MET A 150 -18.83 17.62 10.06
CA MET A 150 -19.70 18.71 9.64
C MET A 150 -20.37 18.48 8.27
N SER A 151 -19.85 17.57 7.45
CA SER A 151 -20.41 17.21 6.15
C SER A 151 -21.62 16.26 6.25
N ASP A 152 -21.57 15.28 7.16
CA ASP A 152 -22.67 14.33 7.42
C ASP A 152 -23.94 15.06 7.90
N ILE A 153 -23.80 16.02 8.81
CA ILE A 153 -24.90 16.89 9.27
C ILE A 153 -25.48 17.74 8.10
N GLY A 154 -24.71 17.92 7.03
CA GLY A 154 -25.18 18.52 5.79
C GLY A 154 -26.11 17.60 4.98
N HIS A 155 -25.89 16.28 5.05
CA HIS A 155 -26.73 15.27 4.39
C HIS A 155 -28.11 15.13 5.06
N ASP A 156 -28.19 15.15 6.39
CA ASP A 156 -29.48 15.16 7.11
C ASP A 156 -30.39 16.32 6.65
N ILE A 157 -29.80 17.48 6.30
CA ILE A 157 -30.51 18.68 5.81
C ILE A 157 -30.94 18.53 4.33
N LEU A 158 -30.39 17.58 3.59
CA LEU A 158 -30.79 17.22 2.23
C LEU A 158 -31.91 16.17 2.22
N GLU A 159 -31.89 15.21 3.15
CA GLU A 159 -32.95 14.20 3.30
C GLU A 159 -34.19 14.73 4.05
N SER A 160 -34.00 15.63 5.03
CA SER A 160 -35.11 16.16 5.84
C SER A 160 -36.01 17.14 5.06
N GLN A 161 -37.16 16.60 4.65
CA GLN A 161 -38.28 17.25 3.98
C GLN A 161 -37.95 17.93 2.64
N ILE A 162 -38.62 17.44 1.59
CA ILE A 162 -38.69 18.06 0.25
C ILE A 162 -39.62 19.30 0.34
N GLU A 163 -39.19 20.33 1.09
CA GLU A 163 -39.80 21.65 1.06
C GLU A 163 -39.42 22.35 -0.26
N ASP A 164 -40.40 22.92 -0.98
CA ASP A 164 -40.14 23.59 -2.27
C ASP A 164 -39.14 24.76 -2.08
N PRO A 165 -37.95 24.72 -2.71
CA PRO A 165 -36.98 25.81 -2.64
C PRO A 165 -37.54 27.17 -3.04
N LEU A 166 -38.59 27.22 -3.88
CA LEU A 166 -39.23 28.46 -4.32
C LEU A 166 -40.21 29.05 -3.31
N GLU A 167 -40.87 28.22 -2.50
CA GLU A 167 -41.74 28.70 -1.41
C GLU A 167 -40.92 29.07 -0.17
N TYR A 168 -40.11 28.12 0.32
CA TYR A 168 -39.44 28.22 1.61
C TYR A 168 -38.09 28.96 1.53
N GLY A 169 -37.49 29.10 0.34
CA GLY A 169 -36.22 29.79 0.15
C GLY A 169 -36.24 31.24 0.66
N LYS A 170 -37.38 31.95 0.54
CA LYS A 170 -37.56 33.30 1.11
C LYS A 170 -37.51 33.32 2.64
N ILE A 171 -37.98 32.26 3.31
CA ILE A 171 -37.97 32.14 4.77
C ILE A 171 -36.55 31.91 5.27
N TYR A 172 -35.80 31.01 4.63
CA TYR A 172 -34.44 30.63 5.04
C TYR A 172 -33.35 31.62 4.60
N GLY A 173 -33.68 32.53 3.67
CA GLY A 173 -32.73 33.52 3.13
C GLY A 173 -31.88 32.99 1.98
N MET A 174 -32.44 32.07 1.18
CA MET A 174 -31.81 31.62 -0.07
C MET A 174 -31.85 32.76 -1.10
N ILE A 175 -30.71 33.01 -1.74
CA ILE A 175 -30.60 33.97 -2.83
C ILE A 175 -31.13 33.32 -4.11
N LEU A 176 -32.43 33.45 -4.35
CA LEU A 176 -33.07 33.04 -5.60
C LEU A 176 -32.81 34.10 -6.69
N ASN A 177 -32.28 33.69 -7.83
CA ASN A 177 -32.22 34.54 -9.02
C ASN A 177 -33.66 34.87 -9.47
N LYS A 178 -33.92 36.15 -9.78
CA LYS A 178 -35.23 36.67 -10.20
C LYS A 178 -35.82 35.95 -11.41
N ASN A 179 -34.96 35.35 -12.23
CA ASN A 179 -35.35 34.64 -13.46
C ASN A 179 -35.59 33.12 -13.24
N VAL A 180 -35.53 32.62 -12.00
CA VAL A 180 -35.86 31.20 -11.71
C VAL A 180 -37.37 31.00 -11.86
N MET A 181 -37.74 30.05 -12.72
CA MET A 181 -39.11 29.58 -12.91
C MET A 181 -39.12 28.06 -12.79
N ARG A 182 -40.18 27.47 -12.20
CA ARG A 182 -40.40 26.01 -12.31
C ARG A 182 -40.47 25.65 -13.80
N ARG A 183 -39.83 24.54 -14.20
CA ARG A 183 -40.07 23.94 -15.52
C ARG A 183 -41.53 23.46 -15.58
N SER A 184 -42.40 24.28 -16.16
CA SER A 184 -43.77 23.92 -16.50
C SER A 184 -43.77 23.02 -17.75
N GLY A 185 -43.38 21.76 -17.55
CA GLY A 185 -43.35 20.77 -18.61
C GLY A 185 -43.15 19.39 -18.00
N VAL A 186 -44.12 18.50 -18.25
CA VAL A 186 -43.92 17.05 -18.11
C VAL A 186 -42.66 16.70 -18.91
N PRO A 187 -41.66 15.99 -18.34
CA PRO A 187 -40.55 15.51 -19.13
C PRO A 187 -41.11 14.74 -20.33
N PRO A 188 -40.66 14.99 -21.57
CA PRO A 188 -41.12 14.18 -22.69
C PRO A 188 -40.86 12.72 -22.34
N PRO A 189 -41.85 11.81 -22.47
CA PRO A 189 -41.65 10.41 -22.14
C PRO A 189 -40.44 9.91 -22.93
N ALA A 190 -39.58 9.14 -22.28
CA ALA A 190 -38.41 8.57 -22.93
C ALA A 190 -38.85 7.92 -24.25
N PRO A 191 -38.15 8.18 -25.37
CA PRO A 191 -38.57 7.65 -26.66
C PRO A 191 -38.67 6.13 -26.52
N PRO A 192 -39.80 5.51 -26.95
CA PRO A 192 -39.93 4.06 -26.85
C PRO A 192 -38.75 3.43 -27.61
N PRO A 193 -38.13 2.36 -27.07
CA PRO A 193 -37.02 1.72 -27.74
C PRO A 193 -37.46 1.36 -29.15
N ALA A 194 -36.69 1.81 -30.15
CA ALA A 194 -37.08 1.71 -31.55
C ALA A 194 -37.56 0.29 -31.86
N ALA A 195 -38.82 0.17 -32.26
CA ALA A 195 -39.39 -1.11 -32.65
C ALA A 195 -38.54 -1.67 -33.81
N PRO A 196 -38.17 -2.96 -33.79
CA PRO A 196 -37.38 -3.55 -34.85
C PRO A 196 -38.15 -3.39 -36.16
N ALA A 197 -37.58 -2.65 -37.11
CA ALA A 197 -38.22 -2.42 -38.41
C ALA A 197 -38.36 -3.75 -39.15
N GLU A 198 -39.60 -4.22 -39.30
CA GLU A 198 -39.88 -5.44 -40.05
C GLU A 198 -39.39 -5.34 -41.50
N ALA A 199 -38.96 -6.47 -42.03
CA ALA A 199 -38.17 -6.54 -43.25
C ALA A 199 -38.87 -5.98 -44.51
N ILE A 200 -38.42 -4.80 -44.95
CA ILE A 200 -38.62 -4.37 -46.34
C ILE A 200 -37.60 -5.11 -47.23
N LYS A 201 -38.12 -5.97 -48.10
CA LYS A 201 -37.34 -6.75 -49.06
C LYS A 201 -36.74 -5.84 -50.13
N ILE A 202 -35.42 -5.79 -50.25
CA ILE A 202 -34.72 -5.23 -51.41
C ILE A 202 -34.05 -6.39 -52.19
N PRO A 203 -34.19 -6.48 -53.53
CA PRO A 203 -33.69 -7.63 -54.30
C PRO A 203 -32.17 -7.67 -54.46
N LYS A 204 -31.64 -8.87 -54.70
CA LYS A 204 -30.21 -9.12 -55.02
C LYS A 204 -29.76 -8.37 -56.28
N PRO A 205 -28.54 -7.78 -56.30
CA PRO A 205 -27.87 -7.44 -57.55
C PRO A 205 -27.23 -8.68 -58.18
N VAL A 206 -27.36 -8.81 -59.50
CA VAL A 206 -26.65 -9.81 -60.33
C VAL A 206 -25.74 -9.06 -61.32
N LYS A 207 -24.58 -9.65 -61.61
CA LYS A 207 -23.50 -9.12 -62.45
C LYS A 207 -23.96 -8.63 -63.84
N ALA A 208 -23.39 -7.52 -64.33
CA ALA A 208 -22.96 -7.35 -65.73
C ALA A 208 -22.00 -6.14 -65.91
N GLU A 209 -20.80 -6.44 -66.42
CA GLU A 209 -20.00 -5.75 -67.46
C GLU A 209 -19.60 -4.25 -67.42
N GLU A 210 -18.35 -4.03 -67.85
CA GLU A 210 -17.58 -2.78 -67.99
C GLU A 210 -17.74 -2.19 -69.42
N PRO A 211 -17.29 -0.95 -69.76
CA PRO A 211 -15.96 -0.83 -70.40
C PRO A 211 -15.19 0.53 -70.38
N SER A 212 -13.86 0.43 -70.57
CA SER A 212 -12.98 1.27 -71.45
C SER A 212 -12.25 2.57 -70.99
N ARG A 213 -10.95 2.40 -70.65
CA ARG A 213 -9.68 2.95 -71.29
C ARG A 213 -9.41 4.49 -71.43
N PRO A 214 -8.16 4.97 -71.75
CA PRO A 214 -6.90 4.26 -72.12
C PRO A 214 -5.50 4.71 -71.53
N THR A 215 -4.69 3.72 -71.13
CA THR A 215 -3.22 3.48 -71.33
C THR A 215 -2.16 4.60 -71.54
N LYS A 216 -0.96 4.44 -70.91
CA LYS A 216 0.31 3.99 -71.59
C LYS A 216 1.57 3.81 -70.67
N GLN A 217 2.31 2.70 -70.90
CA GLN A 217 3.79 2.46 -70.82
C GLN A 217 4.51 2.64 -69.43
N GLU A 218 5.50 1.83 -69.01
CA GLU A 218 6.24 0.70 -69.61
C GLU A 218 6.97 -0.18 -68.53
N ASP A 219 7.06 -1.52 -68.74
CA ASP A 219 7.91 -2.46 -67.97
C ASP A 219 9.29 -2.66 -68.66
N PRO A 220 10.25 -3.43 -68.09
CA PRO A 220 10.46 -4.78 -68.66
C PRO A 220 10.86 -5.92 -67.67
N PRO A 221 10.71 -7.23 -68.06
CA PRO A 221 10.70 -8.36 -67.12
C PRO A 221 11.68 -9.55 -67.42
N LEU A 222 11.76 -10.50 -66.46
CA LEU A 222 11.97 -11.98 -66.49
C LEU A 222 12.75 -12.69 -67.64
N PRO A 223 13.36 -13.86 -67.35
CA PRO A 223 12.86 -15.09 -67.99
C PRO A 223 12.81 -16.38 -67.14
N GLN A 224 12.09 -17.39 -67.66
CA GLN A 224 11.76 -18.69 -67.05
C GLN A 224 12.59 -19.87 -67.59
N VAL A 225 12.64 -20.99 -66.84
CA VAL A 225 12.83 -22.39 -67.31
C VAL A 225 12.05 -23.29 -66.31
N GLN A 226 10.87 -23.88 -66.59
CA GLN A 226 10.56 -25.12 -67.35
C GLN A 226 11.38 -26.37 -66.89
N ALA A 227 10.91 -27.62 -66.79
CA ALA A 227 9.68 -28.28 -67.28
C ALA A 227 9.47 -29.70 -66.63
N LYS A 228 8.24 -30.26 -66.73
CA LYS A 228 7.91 -31.72 -66.91
C LYS A 228 8.22 -32.71 -65.73
N ASN A 229 7.53 -33.84 -65.48
CA ASN A 229 6.32 -34.48 -66.05
C ASN A 229 5.81 -35.65 -65.13
N ALA A 230 4.58 -36.15 -65.38
CA ALA A 230 4.08 -37.55 -65.18
C ALA A 230 3.81 -38.12 -63.75
N THR A 231 2.87 -39.06 -63.47
CA THR A 231 1.65 -39.63 -64.17
C THR A 231 0.83 -40.56 -63.20
N SER A 232 -0.51 -40.71 -63.40
CA SER A 232 -1.48 -41.77 -62.92
C SER A 232 -1.73 -41.98 -61.39
N GLN A 233 -2.94 -42.20 -60.80
CA GLN A 233 -4.23 -42.91 -61.10
C GLN A 233 -4.20 -44.47 -61.10
N PRO A 234 -5.32 -45.24 -60.93
CA PRO A 234 -6.52 -45.10 -60.05
C PRO A 234 -7.20 -46.44 -59.53
N SER A 235 -8.17 -46.34 -58.59
CA SER A 235 -9.45 -47.13 -58.47
C SER A 235 -9.55 -48.67 -58.20
N SER A 236 -10.73 -49.08 -57.68
CA SER A 236 -11.33 -50.45 -57.51
C SER A 236 -10.89 -51.28 -56.26
N ARG A 237 -11.66 -52.23 -55.66
CA ARG A 237 -12.99 -52.84 -55.96
C ARG A 237 -13.66 -53.47 -54.68
N VAL A 238 -14.97 -53.70 -54.73
CA VAL A 238 -15.97 -54.20 -53.71
C VAL A 238 -15.99 -55.78 -53.69
N PRO A 239 -16.39 -56.59 -52.65
CA PRO A 239 -17.81 -56.73 -52.20
C PRO A 239 -18.27 -57.33 -50.81
N SER A 240 -19.49 -56.92 -50.41
CA SER A 240 -20.62 -57.60 -49.68
C SER A 240 -20.41 -58.83 -48.76
N ARG A 241 -21.07 -58.91 -47.58
CA ARG A 241 -22.46 -59.42 -47.42
C ARG A 241 -23.08 -59.23 -46.01
N GLN A 242 -24.38 -58.86 -45.98
CA GLN A 242 -25.53 -59.33 -45.15
C GLN A 242 -25.36 -59.63 -43.63
N GLY A 243 -26.30 -59.22 -42.74
CA GLY A 243 -27.51 -58.40 -42.93
C GLY A 243 -28.50 -58.40 -41.73
N ALA A 244 -29.66 -57.74 -41.94
CA ALA A 244 -30.91 -57.73 -41.16
C ALA A 244 -30.92 -57.20 -39.69
N GLY A 245 -31.86 -56.34 -39.27
CA GLY A 245 -32.91 -55.64 -40.06
C GLY A 245 -33.93 -54.85 -39.22
N THR A 246 -34.78 -54.07 -39.92
CA THR A 246 -36.06 -53.42 -39.49
C THR A 246 -36.00 -52.36 -38.36
N ALA A 247 -36.85 -51.32 -38.26
CA ALA A 247 -37.87 -50.65 -39.10
C ALA A 247 -38.44 -49.46 -38.24
N ALA A 248 -39.30 -48.52 -38.66
CA ALA A 248 -39.65 -47.81 -39.91
C ALA A 248 -40.81 -46.83 -39.54
N GLU A 249 -41.06 -45.65 -40.13
CA GLU A 249 -40.35 -44.81 -41.10
C GLU A 249 -40.77 -43.32 -40.90
N SER A 250 -40.84 -42.47 -41.93
CA SER A 250 -41.20 -41.03 -41.87
C SER A 250 -42.46 -40.69 -42.69
N GLU A 251 -43.22 -39.65 -42.32
CA GLU A 251 -44.04 -38.92 -43.31
C GLU A 251 -44.27 -37.44 -42.94
N SER A 252 -44.50 -36.60 -43.96
CA SER A 252 -44.52 -35.13 -43.86
C SER A 252 -45.66 -34.51 -44.66
N SER A 253 -46.48 -33.61 -44.08
CA SER A 253 -47.16 -32.56 -44.86
C SER A 253 -47.93 -31.49 -44.03
N SER A 254 -47.52 -30.23 -44.22
CA SER A 254 -48.39 -29.07 -44.53
C SER A 254 -49.52 -28.54 -43.60
N LEU A 255 -49.49 -27.21 -43.42
CA LEU A 255 -50.62 -26.23 -43.40
C LEU A 255 -51.43 -25.91 -42.11
N LYS A 256 -51.09 -24.74 -41.54
CA LYS A 256 -51.95 -23.59 -41.13
C LYS A 256 -52.87 -23.64 -39.87
N ARG A 257 -52.77 -22.50 -39.15
CA ARG A 257 -53.76 -21.81 -38.26
C ARG A 257 -53.97 -22.33 -36.82
N GLY A 258 -54.05 -21.35 -35.90
CA GLY A 258 -54.58 -21.51 -34.54
C GLY A 258 -53.53 -21.24 -33.46
N GLY A 259 -53.85 -20.43 -32.44
CA GLY A 259 -52.91 -20.09 -31.36
C GLY A 259 -53.50 -20.23 -29.96
N SER A 260 -52.62 -20.09 -28.96
CA SER A 260 -52.87 -19.89 -27.51
C SER A 260 -53.64 -20.96 -26.71
N GLY A 261 -53.13 -21.30 -25.51
CA GLY A 261 -53.96 -21.86 -24.43
C GLY A 261 -53.24 -22.74 -23.39
N ASN A 262 -53.05 -22.22 -22.17
CA ASN A 262 -52.63 -23.01 -20.99
C ASN A 262 -53.79 -23.83 -20.39
N ILE A 263 -53.53 -25.04 -19.89
CA ILE A 263 -54.45 -25.91 -19.10
C ILE A 263 -53.55 -26.81 -18.19
N PHE A 264 -53.75 -27.11 -16.90
CA PHE A 264 -54.82 -26.94 -15.88
C PHE A 264 -54.22 -26.18 -14.65
N GLN A 265 -54.90 -25.53 -13.69
CA GLN A 265 -56.30 -25.36 -13.25
C GLN A 265 -56.98 -26.47 -12.41
N ALA A 266 -57.09 -26.27 -11.08
CA ALA A 266 -57.99 -27.00 -10.18
C ALA A 266 -58.54 -26.08 -9.05
N PHE A 267 -59.74 -26.40 -8.53
CA PHE A 267 -60.48 -25.77 -7.40
C PHE A 267 -61.24 -24.42 -7.62
N ALA A 268 -62.43 -24.53 -8.24
CA ALA A 268 -63.78 -24.20 -7.70
C ALA A 268 -63.94 -23.24 -6.48
N ARG A 269 -65.01 -22.42 -6.30
CA ARG A 269 -66.30 -22.17 -7.03
C ARG A 269 -67.04 -20.91 -6.44
N SER A 270 -68.05 -20.43 -7.18
CA SER A 270 -69.30 -19.71 -6.74
C SER A 270 -69.35 -18.24 -6.20
N LYS A 271 -69.70 -17.31 -7.11
CA LYS A 271 -70.98 -16.54 -7.21
C LYS A 271 -71.55 -15.65 -6.05
N ALA A 272 -71.57 -14.32 -6.29
CA ALA A 272 -72.74 -13.50 -6.73
C ALA A 272 -73.31 -12.31 -5.86
N LYS A 273 -73.64 -11.20 -6.57
CA LYS A 273 -74.66 -10.13 -6.33
C LYS A 273 -74.42 -9.06 -5.22
N VAL A 274 -74.90 -7.79 -5.31
CA VAL A 274 -75.23 -6.82 -6.41
C VAL A 274 -75.71 -5.46 -5.81
N LYS A 275 -75.57 -4.34 -6.55
CA LYS A 275 -76.13 -2.95 -6.33
C LYS A 275 -75.57 -2.10 -5.16
N LYS A 276 -75.61 -0.75 -5.14
CA LYS A 276 -75.63 0.35 -6.16
C LYS A 276 -75.74 1.70 -5.42
N GLU A 277 -74.95 2.72 -5.77
CA GLU A 277 -75.34 4.13 -6.14
C GLU A 277 -74.15 5.13 -6.06
N THR A 278 -74.31 6.26 -6.74
CA THR A 278 -73.28 7.16 -7.35
C THR A 278 -73.90 8.58 -7.50
N PRO A 279 -73.28 9.66 -8.05
CA PRO A 279 -71.93 9.90 -8.61
C PRO A 279 -71.28 11.30 -8.29
N GLU A 280 -70.24 11.67 -9.08
CA GLU A 280 -69.67 13.02 -9.37
C GLU A 280 -68.81 13.67 -8.25
N VAL A 281 -67.61 14.23 -8.50
CA VAL A 281 -67.08 14.98 -9.67
C VAL A 281 -65.58 14.66 -9.96
N GLU A 282 -65.18 14.80 -11.24
CA GLU A 282 -63.81 14.92 -11.81
C GLU A 282 -62.74 13.83 -11.62
N SER A 283 -62.16 13.41 -12.75
CA SER A 283 -61.15 12.35 -12.85
C SER A 283 -59.83 12.88 -13.44
N VAL A 284 -58.73 12.77 -12.70
CA VAL A 284 -57.35 12.86 -13.20
C VAL A 284 -56.60 11.61 -12.74
N PHE A 285 -55.81 11.02 -13.64
CA PHE A 285 -55.12 9.75 -13.39
C PHE A 285 -54.03 9.91 -12.32
N ILE A 286 -54.14 9.13 -11.24
CA ILE A 286 -53.07 8.85 -10.28
C ILE A 286 -53.00 7.31 -10.16
N LEU A 287 -51.79 6.76 -10.25
CA LEU A 287 -51.52 5.34 -9.97
C LEU A 287 -51.11 5.20 -8.50
N ASP A 288 -51.80 4.31 -7.79
CA ASP A 288 -51.54 3.87 -6.43
C ASP A 288 -51.15 2.39 -6.46
N ASP A 289 -50.04 2.04 -5.80
CA ASP A 289 -49.80 0.68 -5.30
C ASP A 289 -48.94 0.75 -4.01
N SER A 290 -49.61 1.16 -2.92
CA SER A 290 -49.68 0.47 -1.63
C SER A 290 -48.47 -0.32 -1.06
N SER A 291 -48.31 -0.21 0.28
CA SER A 291 -47.40 -0.93 1.21
C SER A 291 -45.94 -0.41 1.29
N GLU A 292 -45.30 -0.27 2.47
CA GLU A 292 -45.65 -0.68 3.85
C GLU A 292 -45.65 0.49 4.87
N GLU A 293 -46.54 0.43 5.87
CA GLU A 293 -46.47 1.19 7.14
C GLU A 293 -45.92 0.29 8.27
N GLU A 294 -45.68 0.88 9.46
CA GLU A 294 -44.96 0.34 10.64
C GLU A 294 -43.41 0.48 10.53
N ARG A 295 -42.70 1.16 11.44
CA ARG A 295 -43.03 1.49 12.84
C ARG A 295 -42.09 2.57 13.43
N GLU A 296 -42.64 3.72 13.81
CA GLU A 296 -42.07 4.53 14.89
C GLU A 296 -42.22 3.77 16.22
N ASP A 297 -41.23 3.80 17.11
CA ASP A 297 -41.42 3.71 18.58
C ASP A 297 -40.10 3.66 19.38
N LEU A 298 -40.12 4.30 20.56
CA LEU A 298 -39.29 4.05 21.76
C LEU A 298 -37.85 4.64 21.84
N PHE A 299 -37.80 5.93 22.17
CA PHE A 299 -37.00 6.40 23.31
C PHE A 299 -37.93 6.88 24.44
N LEU A 300 -37.43 6.88 25.69
CA LEU A 300 -38.10 7.26 26.96
C LEU A 300 -39.14 6.25 27.54
N ASP A 301 -38.80 5.66 28.69
CA ASP A 301 -39.44 6.07 29.95
C ASP A 301 -38.50 5.84 31.16
N THR A 302 -38.84 6.43 32.31
CA THR A 302 -37.99 6.67 33.48
C THR A 302 -38.40 5.82 34.69
N GLY A 303 -37.46 5.43 35.56
CA GLY A 303 -37.77 4.48 36.65
C GLY A 303 -36.70 4.20 37.73
N THR A 304 -36.27 5.23 38.46
CA THR A 304 -35.74 5.27 39.86
C THR A 304 -35.14 4.04 40.60
N ARG A 305 -34.04 4.31 41.34
CA ARG A 305 -33.48 3.65 42.57
C ARG A 305 -32.69 2.32 42.37
N SER A 306 -31.59 2.02 43.10
CA SER A 306 -30.89 2.68 44.23
C SER A 306 -29.41 2.23 44.38
N SER A 307 -28.55 3.08 44.99
CA SER A 307 -27.30 2.83 45.78
C SER A 307 -26.62 1.43 45.73
N SER A 308 -25.31 1.25 45.61
CA SER A 308 -24.11 2.12 45.80
C SER A 308 -22.87 1.46 45.11
N SER A 309 -21.60 1.88 45.20
CA SER A 309 -20.87 2.86 46.05
C SER A 309 -19.65 3.48 45.32
N LYS A 310 -18.64 3.97 46.08
CA LYS A 310 -17.30 4.47 45.69
C LYS A 310 -17.03 4.69 44.19
N ARG A 311 -17.15 5.95 43.76
CA ARG A 311 -16.58 6.47 42.51
C ARG A 311 -16.04 7.87 42.80
N GLU A 312 -14.74 8.11 42.58
CA GLU A 312 -14.15 9.45 42.70
C GLU A 312 -14.88 10.43 41.79
N SER A 313 -15.01 11.68 42.22
CA SER A 313 -15.78 12.66 41.45
C SER A 313 -15.00 13.13 40.23
N ARG A 314 -15.68 13.33 39.09
CA ARG A 314 -15.05 13.83 37.85
C ARG A 314 -14.28 15.14 38.07
N ARG A 315 -14.76 15.98 38.99
CA ARG A 315 -14.14 17.25 39.37
C ARG A 315 -12.79 17.08 40.07
N GLU A 316 -12.66 16.07 40.91
CA GLU A 316 -11.43 15.71 41.64
C GLU A 316 -10.37 15.13 40.67
N ARG A 317 -10.83 14.40 39.64
CA ARG A 317 -9.96 13.97 38.52
C ARG A 317 -9.55 15.12 37.61
N GLU A 318 -10.45 16.04 37.27
CA GLU A 318 -10.14 17.26 36.51
C GLU A 318 -9.18 18.19 37.27
N GLU A 319 -9.34 18.36 38.59
CA GLU A 319 -8.45 19.19 39.41
C GLU A 319 -7.06 18.54 39.60
N LYS A 320 -6.99 17.20 39.71
CA LYS A 320 -5.73 16.46 39.73
C LYS A 320 -5.01 16.47 38.37
N LEU A 321 -5.76 16.36 37.26
CA LEU A 321 -5.20 16.49 35.91
C LEU A 321 -4.72 17.92 35.65
N ARG A 322 -5.49 18.93 36.06
CA ARG A 322 -5.10 20.33 35.95
C ARG A 322 -3.84 20.65 36.77
N LYS A 323 -3.70 20.12 37.99
CA LYS A 323 -2.43 20.25 38.74
C LYS A 323 -1.23 19.60 38.05
N MET A 324 -1.43 18.52 37.27
CA MET A 324 -0.37 17.91 36.47
C MET A 324 -0.11 18.65 35.14
N MET A 325 -0.95 19.62 34.75
CA MET A 325 -0.75 20.44 33.54
C MET A 325 -0.25 21.85 33.88
N ASP A 326 -0.70 22.42 35.01
CA ASP A 326 -0.28 23.74 35.51
C ASP A 326 1.15 23.69 36.14
N GLU A 327 1.82 22.53 36.21
CA GLU A 327 3.19 22.35 36.72
C GLU A 327 4.29 22.30 35.62
N ASP A 328 3.94 22.17 34.34
CA ASP A 328 4.89 22.04 33.22
C ASP A 328 5.16 23.36 32.44
N GLU A 329 4.48 24.46 32.75
CA GLU A 329 4.65 25.78 32.10
C GLU A 329 5.59 26.76 32.84
N GLU A 330 6.78 26.33 33.27
CA GLU A 330 7.85 27.27 33.67
C GLU A 330 9.26 26.67 33.50
N MET A 331 9.97 27.02 32.41
CA MET A 331 11.43 27.35 32.33
C MET A 331 11.92 27.44 30.88
N ALA A 332 12.61 28.54 30.53
CA ALA A 332 12.99 28.90 29.16
C ALA A 332 14.51 28.74 28.85
N ASP A 333 14.81 28.76 27.54
CA ASP A 333 16.08 29.05 26.86
C ASP A 333 17.35 28.21 27.15
N ALA A 334 17.68 27.34 26.18
CA ALA A 334 19.05 26.87 25.89
C ALA A 334 19.24 26.66 24.37
N PRO A 335 20.45 26.86 23.80
CA PRO A 335 20.62 27.38 22.44
C PRO A 335 20.69 26.36 21.28
N GLU A 336 20.55 26.89 20.05
CA GLU A 336 20.57 26.18 18.77
C GLU A 336 21.76 25.22 18.55
N PRO A 337 21.56 24.10 17.81
CA PRO A 337 22.65 23.24 17.35
C PRO A 337 23.38 23.84 16.14
N PRO A 338 24.71 23.67 16.02
CA PRO A 338 25.49 24.17 14.88
C PRO A 338 25.23 23.37 13.58
N PRO A 339 25.42 23.99 12.39
CA PRO A 339 25.23 23.32 11.11
C PRO A 339 26.28 22.20 10.86
N PRO A 340 25.96 21.19 10.03
CA PRO A 340 26.85 20.06 9.78
C PRO A 340 28.14 20.50 9.06
N GLN A 341 29.28 20.07 9.59
CA GLN A 341 30.59 20.27 8.96
C GLN A 341 30.98 19.06 8.11
N ASN A 342 31.47 19.32 6.90
CA ASN A 342 32.09 18.32 6.03
C ASN A 342 33.24 17.60 6.72
N CYS A 343 33.30 16.27 6.53
CA CYS A 343 34.45 15.44 6.81
C CYS A 343 34.80 14.59 5.59
N GLU A 344 35.37 15.21 4.56
CA GLU A 344 36.19 14.50 3.58
C GLU A 344 37.53 14.14 4.24
N ALA A 345 37.88 12.85 4.28
CA ALA A 345 39.26 12.32 4.26
C ALA A 345 39.30 10.82 4.59
N VAL A 346 39.17 9.96 3.57
CA VAL A 346 39.83 8.64 3.57
C VAL A 346 40.41 8.40 2.18
N GLU A 347 41.58 8.94 1.92
CA GLU A 347 42.38 8.59 0.75
C GLU A 347 43.41 7.51 1.08
N THR A 348 43.47 6.52 0.19
CA THR A 348 44.69 5.84 -0.26
C THR A 348 45.49 4.99 0.73
N LEU A 349 45.22 3.68 0.72
CA LEU A 349 46.25 2.64 0.80
C LEU A 349 46.00 1.53 -0.24
N GLN A 350 46.44 1.78 -1.48
CA GLN A 350 46.75 0.71 -2.44
C GLN A 350 48.27 0.66 -2.60
N SER A 351 48.87 -0.46 -2.22
CA SER A 351 50.28 -0.77 -2.47
C SER A 351 50.40 -2.19 -3.00
N SER A 352 50.64 -2.31 -4.31
CA SER A 352 50.96 -3.57 -4.97
C SER A 352 52.44 -3.92 -4.81
N PRO A 353 52.79 -5.16 -4.41
CA PRO A 353 54.14 -5.68 -4.53
C PRO A 353 54.27 -6.59 -5.76
N GLN A 354 55.19 -6.26 -6.66
CA GLN A 354 55.62 -7.14 -7.76
C GLN A 354 57.11 -7.41 -7.65
N SER A 355 57.48 -8.68 -7.50
CA SER A 355 58.86 -9.17 -7.65
C SER A 355 58.88 -10.67 -7.96
N LYS A 356 59.41 -11.01 -9.14
CA LYS A 356 60.34 -12.12 -9.52
C LYS A 356 60.25 -13.47 -8.75
N ALA A 357 60.38 -14.66 -9.36
CA ALA A 357 60.99 -15.03 -10.65
C ALA A 357 60.44 -16.39 -11.22
N GLU A 358 61.08 -16.89 -12.29
CA GLU A 358 61.04 -18.28 -12.86
C GLU A 358 59.81 -18.63 -13.74
N GLU A 359 59.92 -19.24 -14.93
CA GLU A 359 61.08 -19.59 -15.79
C GLU A 359 60.64 -19.86 -17.27
N GLU A 360 61.63 -20.03 -18.18
CA GLU A 360 61.60 -20.68 -19.52
C GLU A 360 60.94 -20.03 -20.78
N GLU A 361 61.84 -19.50 -21.64
CA GLU A 361 62.11 -19.86 -23.07
C GLU A 361 61.46 -19.16 -24.31
N GLU A 362 62.39 -18.64 -25.15
CA GLU A 362 62.45 -18.53 -26.63
C GLU A 362 61.39 -17.67 -27.41
N GLU A 363 61.71 -16.73 -28.31
CA GLU A 363 62.95 -16.44 -29.08
C GLU A 363 62.90 -15.07 -29.83
N GLU A 364 64.08 -14.62 -30.30
CA GLU A 364 64.39 -13.69 -31.42
C GLU A 364 64.14 -12.14 -31.41
N GLU A 365 65.30 -11.44 -31.31
CA GLU A 365 65.80 -10.29 -32.10
C GLU A 365 65.44 -8.81 -31.81
N GLY A 366 66.48 -7.94 -31.87
CA GLY A 366 66.33 -6.47 -31.95
C GLY A 366 67.21 -5.58 -31.05
N LYS A 367 68.54 -5.79 -30.96
CA LYS A 367 69.45 -4.93 -30.16
C LYS A 367 69.58 -3.51 -30.74
N GLU A 368 69.64 -2.48 -29.87
CA GLU A 368 70.87 -1.65 -29.70
C GLU A 368 70.88 -0.66 -28.49
N ARG A 369 71.80 -0.95 -27.55
CA ARG A 369 72.75 -0.07 -26.85
C ARG A 369 72.30 1.07 -25.91
N GLU A 370 72.64 0.85 -24.64
CA GLU A 370 72.90 1.86 -23.59
C GLU A 370 74.09 2.78 -23.94
N LYS A 371 74.12 4.01 -23.37
CA LYS A 371 75.20 4.42 -22.43
C LYS A 371 75.03 5.80 -21.75
N GLU A 372 75.70 5.87 -20.60
CA GLU A 372 76.30 7.03 -19.92
C GLU A 372 75.48 7.89 -18.92
N LYS A 373 76.18 8.21 -17.82
CA LYS A 373 75.76 8.89 -16.60
C LYS A 373 76.61 10.14 -16.38
N GLU A 374 76.13 11.00 -15.49
CA GLU A 374 76.91 11.97 -14.68
C GLU A 374 77.63 13.13 -15.39
N ALA A 375 77.03 14.32 -15.28
CA ALA A 375 77.74 15.55 -14.91
C ALA A 375 76.78 16.50 -14.16
N SER A 376 77.29 17.28 -13.21
CA SER A 376 76.51 18.16 -12.33
C SER A 376 76.89 19.66 -12.49
N VAL A 377 76.42 20.51 -11.56
CA VAL A 377 76.72 21.96 -11.39
C VAL A 377 76.03 22.94 -12.41
N PRO A 378 75.75 24.22 -12.06
CA PRO A 378 74.47 24.54 -11.42
C PRO A 378 73.70 25.77 -11.96
N ALA A 379 72.46 25.92 -11.47
CA ALA A 379 71.75 27.18 -11.19
C ALA A 379 71.70 28.29 -12.27
N THR A 380 70.57 28.38 -12.97
CA THR A 380 70.00 29.66 -13.42
C THR A 380 68.51 29.73 -13.11
N LYS A 381 68.02 30.92 -12.75
CA LYS A 381 66.66 31.13 -12.23
C LYS A 381 65.61 30.93 -13.35
N GLY A 382 64.79 29.89 -13.24
CA GLY A 382 63.69 29.59 -14.17
C GLY A 382 62.46 29.07 -13.42
N ARG A 383 61.33 29.76 -13.59
CA ARG A 383 60.09 29.58 -12.83
C ARG A 383 59.37 28.28 -13.22
N ARG A 384 59.08 27.40 -12.25
CA ARG A 384 58.33 26.15 -12.50
C ARG A 384 56.85 26.46 -12.74
N ARG A 385 56.26 25.78 -13.72
CA ARG A 385 54.86 25.89 -14.12
C ARG A 385 54.15 24.61 -13.68
N GLY A 386 53.16 24.71 -12.80
CA GLY A 386 52.38 23.56 -12.34
C GLY A 386 51.36 23.12 -13.40
N ARG A 387 50.92 21.86 -13.36
CA ARG A 387 49.73 21.40 -14.09
C ARG A 387 48.67 20.97 -13.08
N ARG A 388 47.41 21.37 -13.30
CA ARG A 388 46.24 20.88 -12.55
C ARG A 388 45.27 20.18 -13.50
N GLN A 389 44.58 19.17 -13.03
CA GLN A 389 43.49 18.52 -13.75
C GLN A 389 42.22 19.36 -13.57
N VAL A 390 41.51 19.67 -14.65
CA VAL A 390 40.29 20.48 -14.66
C VAL A 390 39.25 19.76 -15.52
N MET A 391 38.03 19.60 -15.02
CA MET A 391 36.94 19.03 -15.82
C MET A 391 36.52 20.04 -16.89
N LYS A 392 36.59 19.64 -18.16
CA LYS A 392 36.26 20.50 -19.29
C LYS A 392 35.15 19.86 -20.14
N LYS A 393 34.00 20.54 -20.19
CA LYS A 393 32.90 20.22 -21.10
C LYS A 393 33.35 20.37 -22.54
N THR A 394 33.33 19.28 -23.30
CA THR A 394 33.64 19.25 -24.73
C THR A 394 32.41 18.70 -25.45
N THR A 395 31.84 19.47 -26.38
CA THR A 395 30.67 19.04 -27.15
C THR A 395 31.11 18.56 -28.52
N VAL A 396 30.78 17.31 -28.83
CA VAL A 396 31.14 16.62 -30.08
C VAL A 396 29.84 16.10 -30.71
N MET A 397 29.76 16.11 -32.04
CA MET A 397 28.64 15.51 -32.75
C MET A 397 28.91 14.01 -32.93
N ASP A 398 28.00 13.16 -32.50
CA ASP A 398 28.11 11.70 -32.67
C ASP A 398 27.79 11.23 -34.11
N GLU A 399 27.91 9.93 -34.35
CA GLU A 399 27.68 9.32 -35.68
C GLU A 399 26.21 9.42 -36.14
N ASP A 400 25.26 9.63 -35.20
CA ASP A 400 23.83 9.80 -35.47
C ASP A 400 23.42 11.30 -35.62
N GLY A 401 24.37 12.23 -35.41
CA GLY A 401 24.17 13.68 -35.61
C GLY A 401 23.74 14.46 -34.35
N PHE A 402 23.78 13.86 -33.16
CA PHE A 402 23.47 14.53 -31.90
C PHE A 402 24.71 15.19 -31.29
N LEU A 403 24.53 16.38 -30.72
CA LEU A 403 25.58 17.11 -29.98
C LEU A 403 25.68 16.57 -28.55
N VAL A 404 26.64 15.66 -28.32
CA VAL A 404 26.94 15.07 -27.01
C VAL A 404 28.00 15.91 -26.29
N THR A 405 27.70 16.40 -25.09
CA THR A 405 28.65 17.12 -24.23
C THR A 405 29.26 16.18 -23.19
N GLU A 406 30.53 15.85 -23.34
CA GLU A 406 31.29 15.01 -22.42
C GLU A 406 32.17 15.87 -21.48
N GLU A 407 32.18 15.55 -20.18
CA GLU A 407 33.09 16.17 -19.21
C GLU A 407 34.39 15.36 -19.11
N GLN A 408 35.42 15.76 -19.87
CA GLN A 408 36.73 15.11 -19.82
C GLN A 408 37.72 15.86 -18.91
N PRO A 409 38.56 15.15 -18.13
CA PRO A 409 39.57 15.77 -17.29
C PRO A 409 40.80 16.20 -18.10
N VAL A 410 40.98 17.52 -18.29
CA VAL A 410 42.08 18.11 -19.07
C VAL A 410 43.14 18.70 -18.14
N TRP A 411 44.42 18.53 -18.48
CA TRP A 411 45.54 19.09 -17.70
C TRP A 411 45.90 20.51 -18.17
N GLU A 412 45.57 21.52 -17.36
CA GLU A 412 45.92 22.92 -17.61
C GLU A 412 47.18 23.34 -16.86
N SER A 413 48.09 24.06 -17.53
CA SER A 413 49.31 24.58 -16.90
C SER A 413 49.09 25.96 -16.27
N PHE A 414 49.24 26.08 -14.95
CA PHE A 414 49.11 27.35 -14.21
C PHE A 414 50.47 27.93 -13.80
N SER A 415 50.49 29.24 -13.52
CA SER A 415 51.67 30.02 -13.11
C SER A 415 51.42 30.67 -11.75
N GLU A 416 52.41 30.63 -10.85
CA GLU A 416 52.25 30.93 -9.40
C GLU A 416 51.97 32.40 -8.97
N ASP A 417 51.62 33.34 -9.86
CA ASP A 417 51.45 34.77 -9.46
C ASP A 417 49.99 35.26 -9.26
N GLU A 418 48.97 34.40 -9.38
CA GLU A 418 47.56 34.82 -9.19
C GLU A 418 46.87 34.03 -8.05
N ALA A 419 47.10 34.47 -6.80
CA ALA A 419 46.39 33.99 -5.61
C ALA A 419 46.35 35.05 -4.46
N PRO A 420 45.18 35.58 -4.06
CA PRO A 420 45.10 36.62 -3.02
C PRO A 420 45.12 36.11 -1.57
N SER A 421 46.04 36.67 -0.78
CA SER A 421 46.00 36.94 0.69
C SER A 421 45.36 35.94 1.68
N VAL A 422 46.19 35.40 2.58
CA VAL A 422 45.82 34.64 3.80
C VAL A 422 46.07 35.47 5.07
N ALA A 423 45.17 35.44 6.08
CA ALA A 423 45.36 36.11 7.37
C ALA A 423 44.95 35.31 8.64
N ARG A 424 45.81 34.34 8.99
CA ARG A 424 46.27 33.90 10.34
C ARG A 424 45.32 33.82 11.56
N ARG A 425 45.41 32.68 12.26
CA ARG A 425 44.97 32.46 13.66
C ARG A 425 45.93 33.06 14.71
N LYS A 426 45.42 33.24 15.93
CA LYS A 426 45.98 33.97 17.10
C LYS A 426 47.23 33.33 17.74
N LEU A 427 48.10 34.16 18.33
CA LEU A 427 48.95 33.84 19.50
C LEU A 427 49.21 35.09 20.39
N VAL A 428 48.46 35.17 21.50
CA VAL A 428 48.82 35.56 22.90
C VAL A 428 49.64 36.86 23.24
N VAL A 429 49.04 37.63 24.17
CA VAL A 429 49.54 38.53 25.26
C VAL A 429 49.93 40.02 25.04
N ALA A 430 49.59 40.83 26.07
CA ALA A 430 50.10 42.17 26.48
C ALA A 430 49.32 43.47 26.11
N VAL A 431 48.12 43.63 26.67
CA VAL A 431 47.78 44.64 27.73
C VAL A 431 47.91 46.18 27.48
N HIS A 432 46.77 46.88 27.71
CA HIS A 432 46.52 48.27 28.17
C HIS A 432 46.26 49.50 27.23
N ALA A 433 45.12 50.15 27.54
CA ALA A 433 44.84 51.61 27.60
C ALA A 433 44.28 52.44 26.40
N LYS A 434 42.93 52.43 26.23
CA LYS A 434 41.93 53.52 26.50
C LYS A 434 42.31 55.03 26.31
N PRO A 435 41.34 55.98 26.08
CA PRO A 435 40.45 56.17 24.90
C PRO A 435 40.21 57.68 24.53
N ALA A 436 39.17 57.99 23.71
CA ALA A 436 38.24 59.15 23.80
C ALA A 436 38.10 60.16 22.62
N GLY A 437 36.83 60.54 22.32
CA GLY A 437 36.38 61.72 21.52
C GLY A 437 36.08 61.47 20.03
N GLY A 438 35.01 61.98 19.40
CA GLY A 438 33.77 62.62 19.91
C GLY A 438 33.05 63.52 18.86
N ARG A 439 31.69 63.55 18.87
CA ARG A 439 30.75 64.45 18.11
C ARG A 439 30.67 64.18 16.58
N GLY A 440 29.55 64.38 15.85
CA GLY A 440 28.16 64.81 16.11
C GLY A 440 27.57 65.48 14.82
N GLY A 441 26.27 65.54 14.49
CA GLY A 441 25.00 65.08 15.09
C GLY A 441 23.79 65.36 14.14
N ALA A 442 22.66 64.65 14.27
CA ALA A 442 21.38 65.14 14.84
C ALA A 442 20.34 65.80 13.89
N LYS A 443 19.12 65.22 13.82
CA LYS A 443 17.76 65.80 13.55
C LYS A 443 16.73 64.66 13.32
N THR A 444 15.42 64.76 13.58
CA THR A 444 14.65 64.93 14.85
C THR A 444 13.14 64.76 14.59
N GLY A 445 12.36 64.14 15.50
CA GLY A 445 10.88 64.11 15.49
C GLY A 445 10.30 62.72 15.87
N GLN A 446 9.98 62.40 17.14
CA GLN A 446 8.79 62.80 17.95
C GLN A 446 7.57 61.87 17.68
N GLY A 447 6.89 61.24 18.66
CA GLY A 447 6.94 61.37 20.13
C GLY A 447 6.63 60.07 20.92
N SER A 448 6.41 60.19 22.23
CA SER A 448 6.54 59.15 23.27
C SER A 448 5.33 59.08 24.22
N ILE A 449 5.14 57.96 24.97
CA ILE A 449 4.93 57.84 26.45
C ILE A 449 4.52 56.36 26.76
N MET A 450 5.30 55.50 27.45
CA MET A 450 5.59 55.38 28.91
C MET A 450 4.33 55.35 29.81
N SER A 451 4.20 54.61 30.93
CA SER A 451 4.94 53.52 31.61
C SER A 451 4.26 53.30 32.98
N PHE A 452 4.32 52.15 33.68
CA PHE A 452 4.36 52.12 35.18
C PHE A 452 4.77 50.75 35.76
N PHE A 453 5.48 50.77 36.89
CA PHE A 453 6.13 49.61 37.56
C PHE A 453 5.44 49.22 38.87
N GLY A 454 5.70 47.99 39.35
CA GLY A 454 5.47 47.59 40.75
C GLY A 454 6.17 46.27 41.13
N LYS A 455 7.27 46.35 41.91
CA LYS A 455 8.00 45.21 42.51
C LYS A 455 7.80 45.19 44.03
N ASN A 456 7.86 44.02 44.68
CA ASN A 456 8.84 43.72 45.76
C ASN A 456 8.67 42.30 46.40
N PRO A 457 9.70 41.73 47.10
CA PRO A 457 9.83 40.26 47.23
C PRO A 457 10.25 39.68 48.63
N LEU A 458 10.25 38.32 48.74
CA LEU A 458 11.01 37.44 49.67
C LEU A 458 10.61 37.43 51.20
N PRO A 459 11.02 36.44 52.05
CA PRO A 459 12.03 35.37 51.87
C PRO A 459 11.73 33.90 52.37
N SER A 460 12.47 32.94 51.79
CA SER A 460 13.01 31.63 52.29
C SER A 460 12.55 30.91 53.59
N LEU A 461 12.40 29.56 53.54
CA LEU A 461 13.35 28.58 54.14
C LEU A 461 13.10 27.07 53.81
N SER A 462 14.20 26.29 53.81
CA SER A 462 14.37 24.85 54.11
C SER A 462 13.76 23.69 53.28
N SER A 463 14.66 23.06 52.48
CA SER A 463 15.11 21.64 52.57
C SER A 463 14.85 20.69 51.37
N PRO A 464 15.82 19.83 50.93
CA PRO A 464 15.80 19.20 49.60
C PRO A 464 15.98 17.66 49.52
N LEU A 465 15.42 17.02 48.48
CA LEU A 465 15.89 15.73 47.92
C LEU A 465 15.72 15.72 46.37
N PRO A 466 16.55 15.00 45.59
CA PRO A 466 16.75 15.26 44.16
C PRO A 466 15.95 14.34 43.20
N PRO A 467 15.75 14.76 41.92
CA PRO A 467 15.04 13.97 40.91
C PRO A 467 15.96 12.97 40.18
N HIS A 468 15.39 11.83 39.76
CA HIS A 468 16.06 10.87 38.87
C HIS A 468 15.73 11.17 37.39
N ALA A 469 16.76 11.20 36.55
CA ALA A 469 16.68 11.71 35.18
C ALA A 469 16.24 10.68 34.14
N ILE A 470 15.37 11.11 33.22
CA ILE A 470 15.16 10.47 31.92
C ILE A 470 16.48 10.52 31.13
N ARG A 471 17.08 9.36 30.85
CA ARG A 471 18.40 9.29 30.21
C ARG A 471 18.30 8.64 28.84
N ARG A 472 18.62 9.42 27.80
CA ARG A 472 18.69 9.03 26.39
C ARG A 472 19.34 7.66 26.19
N TYR A 473 18.67 6.77 25.47
CA TYR A 473 19.19 5.45 25.10
C TYR A 473 20.20 5.57 23.94
N ARG A 474 21.44 5.96 24.26
CA ARG A 474 22.61 5.76 23.38
C ARG A 474 23.41 4.57 23.90
N GLN A 475 23.20 3.39 23.34
CA GLN A 475 24.09 2.25 23.59
C GLN A 475 25.42 2.46 22.87
N THR A 476 26.38 3.08 23.56
CA THR A 476 27.80 2.98 23.20
C THR A 476 28.32 1.61 23.62
N GLN A 477 28.58 0.71 22.66
CA GLN A 477 29.38 -0.48 22.95
C GLN A 477 30.84 -0.05 23.23
N THR A 478 31.23 -0.10 24.50
CA THR A 478 32.63 0.11 24.91
C THR A 478 33.50 -1.08 24.54
N GLN A 479 34.65 -0.80 23.93
CA GLN A 479 35.66 -1.76 23.53
C GLN A 479 36.17 -2.62 24.72
N THR A 480 36.08 -3.94 24.60
CA THR A 480 36.92 -4.88 25.37
C THR A 480 37.99 -5.47 24.46
N ARG A 481 39.13 -4.77 24.36
CA ARG A 481 40.36 -5.36 23.82
C ARG A 481 40.80 -6.52 24.72
N SER A 482 40.62 -7.76 24.25
CA SER A 482 41.34 -8.93 24.78
C SER A 482 42.35 -9.40 23.75
N ARG A 483 43.65 -9.33 24.10
CA ARG A 483 44.72 -9.99 23.32
C ARG A 483 44.39 -11.47 23.14
N ARG A 484 44.64 -12.00 21.95
CA ARG A 484 44.88 -13.43 21.74
C ARG A 484 46.24 -13.55 21.06
N GLU A 485 47.24 -13.96 21.84
CA GLU A 485 48.59 -14.21 21.34
C GLU A 485 48.63 -15.57 20.63
N GLN A 486 49.46 -15.66 19.58
CA GLN A 486 49.74 -16.91 18.85
C GLN A 486 50.56 -17.88 19.73
N PRO A 487 50.52 -19.18 19.42
CA PRO A 487 51.72 -19.99 19.53
C PRO A 487 52.17 -20.60 18.19
N GLN A 488 53.47 -20.44 17.99
CA GLN A 488 54.38 -20.82 16.91
C GLN A 488 54.27 -22.24 16.33
N THR A 489 54.80 -22.35 15.10
CA THR A 489 55.14 -23.56 14.35
C THR A 489 56.28 -24.37 14.97
N PHE A 490 56.27 -25.69 14.75
CA PHE A 490 57.33 -26.63 15.14
C PHE A 490 58.68 -26.34 14.47
N GLY A 491 59.77 -26.55 15.23
CA GLY A 491 61.15 -26.55 14.70
C GLY A 491 62.17 -27.01 15.76
N HIS A 492 62.69 -28.23 15.64
CA HIS A 492 63.72 -28.77 16.55
C HIS A 492 65.10 -28.14 16.33
N ARG A 493 65.77 -27.70 17.41
CA ARG A 493 67.10 -28.21 17.86
C ARG A 493 67.55 -27.57 19.19
N THR A 494 68.38 -28.31 19.92
CA THR A 494 68.89 -28.08 21.29
C THR A 494 70.37 -27.60 21.25
N PRO A 495 71.12 -27.52 22.38
CA PRO A 495 71.07 -26.49 23.43
C PRO A 495 72.48 -25.87 23.75
N ASP A 496 72.59 -24.89 24.66
CA ASP A 496 73.42 -25.02 25.89
C ASP A 496 73.52 -23.78 26.82
N ILE A 497 73.32 -24.05 28.12
CA ILE A 497 74.04 -23.63 29.35
C ILE A 497 74.73 -22.25 29.43
N GLY A 498 74.46 -21.49 30.51
CA GLY A 498 75.22 -20.27 30.87
C GLY A 498 74.84 -19.54 32.18
N HIS A 499 75.01 -20.17 33.34
CA HIS A 499 74.84 -19.61 34.70
C HIS A 499 75.38 -18.18 34.97
N GLN A 500 74.68 -17.37 35.79
CA GLN A 500 75.05 -17.14 37.22
C GLN A 500 74.04 -16.25 37.99
N THR A 501 74.16 -16.26 39.34
CA THR A 501 73.14 -15.84 40.33
C THR A 501 73.65 -14.81 41.33
N ALA A 502 72.75 -13.98 41.89
CA ALA A 502 72.93 -13.37 43.21
C ALA A 502 71.57 -13.06 43.88
N HIS A 503 71.44 -13.39 45.17
CA HIS A 503 70.21 -13.27 45.96
C HIS A 503 70.21 -12.03 46.86
N ALA A 504 69.04 -11.43 47.08
CA ALA A 504 68.65 -10.82 48.35
C ALA A 504 67.12 -10.96 48.53
N ALA A 505 66.65 -11.30 49.73
CA ALA A 505 65.25 -11.68 49.96
C ALA A 505 64.61 -10.96 51.15
N MET A 506 63.35 -10.57 51.01
CA MET A 506 62.42 -10.30 52.12
C MET A 506 60.99 -10.69 51.74
N LYS A 507 60.15 -11.01 52.73
CA LYS A 507 59.04 -11.99 52.61
C LYS A 507 57.63 -11.40 52.69
N LEU A 508 56.68 -12.14 52.08
CA LEU A 508 55.23 -12.25 52.38
C LEU A 508 54.29 -11.09 51.94
N PRO A 509 52.96 -11.33 51.75
CA PRO A 509 52.22 -12.60 51.80
C PRO A 509 51.38 -12.99 50.55
N SER A 510 51.25 -14.30 50.35
CA SER A 510 50.16 -15.06 49.67
C SER A 510 49.42 -14.47 48.44
N ARG A 511 49.73 -15.00 47.26
CA ARG A 511 48.94 -14.84 46.00
C ARG A 511 47.48 -15.31 46.10
N ALA A 512 47.12 -16.17 47.07
CA ALA A 512 45.76 -16.68 47.20
C ALA A 512 44.74 -15.61 47.62
N ALA A 513 45.16 -14.62 48.44
CA ALA A 513 44.28 -13.54 48.88
C ALA A 513 43.89 -12.61 47.72
N VAL A 514 44.81 -12.35 46.79
CA VAL A 514 44.58 -11.51 45.60
C VAL A 514 43.61 -12.19 44.63
N LEU A 515 43.73 -13.51 44.43
CA LEU A 515 42.79 -14.27 43.60
C LEU A 515 41.39 -14.33 44.21
N ALA A 516 41.27 -14.47 45.54
CA ALA A 516 39.99 -14.43 46.23
C ALA A 516 39.31 -13.04 46.13
N LEU A 517 40.08 -11.95 46.25
CA LEU A 517 39.56 -10.59 46.07
C LEU A 517 39.08 -10.32 44.63
N LEU A 518 39.81 -10.78 43.62
CA LEU A 518 39.40 -10.69 42.21
C LEU A 518 38.14 -11.52 41.93
N ALA A 519 38.06 -12.75 42.45
CA ALA A 519 36.86 -13.58 42.31
C ALA A 519 35.64 -12.95 43.01
N CYS A 520 35.83 -12.29 44.15
CA CYS A 520 34.79 -11.58 44.87
C CYS A 520 34.33 -10.31 44.13
N GLN A 521 35.24 -9.56 43.51
CA GLN A 521 34.90 -8.43 42.64
C GLN A 521 34.15 -8.86 41.37
N CYS A 522 34.56 -9.94 40.71
CA CYS A 522 33.81 -10.51 39.57
C CYS A 522 32.41 -10.97 39.99
N SER A 523 32.28 -11.61 41.17
CA SER A 523 30.99 -12.05 41.72
C SER A 523 30.07 -10.88 42.09
N ASN A 524 30.63 -9.79 42.62
CA ASN A 524 29.86 -8.58 42.95
C ASN A 524 29.46 -7.79 41.69
N ASN A 525 30.31 -7.72 40.66
CA ASN A 525 29.95 -7.13 39.38
C ASN A 525 28.88 -7.96 38.64
N ALA A 526 28.97 -9.30 38.70
CA ALA A 526 27.93 -10.18 38.18
C ALA A 526 26.60 -9.98 38.93
N ARG A 527 26.61 -9.96 40.27
CA ARG A 527 25.41 -9.66 41.08
C ARG A 527 24.85 -8.25 40.86
N ALA A 528 25.71 -7.25 40.66
CA ALA A 528 25.27 -5.89 40.34
C ALA A 528 24.61 -5.83 38.95
N ALA A 529 25.16 -6.54 37.96
CA ALA A 529 24.53 -6.68 36.65
C ALA A 529 23.21 -7.46 36.72
N GLU A 530 23.15 -8.55 37.49
CA GLU A 530 21.92 -9.33 37.74
C GLU A 530 20.84 -8.49 38.43
N ALA A 531 21.21 -7.71 39.46
CA ALA A 531 20.30 -6.80 40.15
C ALA A 531 19.82 -5.66 39.24
N HIS A 532 20.69 -5.11 38.38
CA HIS A 532 20.29 -4.13 37.37
C HIS A 532 19.33 -4.73 36.34
N ARG A 533 19.53 -6.02 35.98
CA ARG A 533 18.67 -6.78 35.06
C ARG A 533 17.30 -7.07 35.69
N GLN A 534 17.26 -7.44 36.97
CA GLN A 534 16.04 -7.60 37.75
C GLN A 534 15.23 -6.30 37.89
N HIS A 535 15.90 -5.14 37.93
CA HIS A 535 15.22 -3.86 38.02
C HIS A 535 14.53 -3.40 36.72
N TYR A 536 14.93 -3.95 35.56
CA TYR A 536 14.23 -3.79 34.27
C TYR A 536 13.15 -4.87 34.03
N LEU A 537 13.13 -5.94 34.83
CA LEU A 537 12.14 -7.02 34.74
C LEU A 537 10.87 -6.74 35.58
N GLN A 538 10.70 -5.51 36.07
CA GLN A 538 9.52 -5.07 36.84
C GLN A 538 8.57 -4.18 36.05
N ASP A 539 8.94 -3.73 34.85
CA ASP A 539 8.00 -3.05 33.96
C ASP A 539 6.91 -4.03 33.52
N SER A 540 5.66 -3.58 33.59
CA SER A 540 4.53 -4.40 33.14
C SER A 540 4.65 -4.69 31.64
N PRO A 541 4.14 -5.84 31.15
CA PRO A 541 4.09 -6.10 29.70
C PRO A 541 3.38 -4.98 28.93
N GLN A 542 2.37 -4.35 29.52
CA GLN A 542 1.68 -3.20 28.95
C GLN A 542 2.59 -1.98 28.80
N SER A 543 3.33 -1.59 29.84
CA SER A 543 4.25 -0.44 29.76
C SER A 543 5.42 -0.65 28.81
N LEU A 544 5.79 -1.91 28.52
CA LEU A 544 6.75 -2.23 27.45
C LEU A 544 6.11 -2.11 26.05
N MET A 545 4.84 -2.52 25.89
CA MET A 545 4.07 -2.33 24.65
C MET A 545 3.79 -0.85 24.36
N ASP A 546 3.41 -0.06 25.38
CA ASP A 546 3.16 1.37 25.28
C ASP A 546 4.43 2.18 24.93
N ALA A 547 5.62 1.57 25.10
CA ALA A 547 6.93 2.16 24.76
C ALA A 547 7.48 1.67 23.41
N CYS A 548 6.73 0.88 22.64
CA CYS A 548 7.14 0.44 21.32
C CYS A 548 7.11 1.62 20.32
N PRO A 549 8.18 1.84 19.54
CA PRO A 549 8.14 2.83 18.46
C PRO A 549 7.18 2.36 17.37
N ASP A 550 6.60 3.30 16.62
CA ASP A 550 5.90 2.93 15.40
C ASP A 550 6.86 2.27 14.39
N TYR A 551 6.38 1.22 13.73
CA TYR A 551 7.24 0.42 12.87
C TYR A 551 7.50 1.07 11.51
N ALA A 552 6.64 1.98 11.03
CA ALA A 552 6.92 2.73 9.81
C ALA A 552 8.17 3.59 10.03
N GLU A 553 8.19 4.41 11.09
CA GLU A 553 9.37 5.20 11.49
C GLU A 553 10.60 4.32 11.77
N TYR A 554 10.42 3.22 12.51
CA TYR A 554 11.53 2.31 12.86
C TYR A 554 12.17 1.70 11.61
N SER A 555 11.38 1.25 10.64
CA SER A 555 11.85 0.59 9.42
C SER A 555 12.70 1.50 8.52
N ALA A 556 12.46 2.82 8.56
CA ALA A 556 13.09 3.82 7.71
C ALA A 556 14.54 4.16 8.10
N VAL A 557 15.02 3.68 9.25
CA VAL A 557 16.36 3.98 9.77
C VAL A 557 17.16 2.71 10.10
N LYS A 558 18.49 2.83 10.19
CA LYS A 558 19.40 1.69 10.37
C LYS A 558 19.68 1.39 11.84
N HIS A 559 19.34 0.20 12.32
CA HIS A 559 19.64 -0.26 13.69
C HIS A 559 20.75 -1.32 13.73
N GLY A 560 21.49 -1.32 14.85
CA GLY A 560 22.40 -2.42 15.19
C GLY A 560 21.65 -3.59 15.86
N PRO A 561 22.21 -4.81 15.86
CA PRO A 561 23.50 -5.19 15.29
C PRO A 561 23.51 -5.20 13.76
N TYR A 562 24.64 -4.83 13.16
CA TYR A 562 24.84 -4.94 11.72
C TYR A 562 25.35 -6.34 11.36
N SER A 563 25.07 -6.80 10.14
CA SER A 563 25.58 -8.06 9.60
C SER A 563 27.12 -8.13 9.58
N ASP A 564 27.66 -9.35 9.59
CA ASP A 564 29.10 -9.57 9.42
C ASP A 564 29.58 -9.45 7.96
N GLY A 565 28.66 -9.40 7.00
CA GLY A 565 28.97 -9.29 5.56
C GLY A 565 29.58 -7.93 5.16
N PRO A 566 29.97 -7.77 3.88
CA PRO A 566 30.57 -6.55 3.36
C PRO A 566 29.63 -5.33 3.36
N LEU A 567 28.31 -5.52 3.22
CA LEU A 567 27.35 -4.41 3.14
C LEU A 567 26.94 -3.84 4.51
N LYS A 568 27.21 -4.55 5.61
CA LYS A 568 26.83 -4.16 6.98
C LYS A 568 25.35 -3.76 7.07
N LEU A 569 24.48 -4.64 6.58
CA LEU A 569 23.03 -4.45 6.62
C LEU A 569 22.53 -4.44 8.08
N PRO A 570 21.58 -3.55 8.41
CA PRO A 570 21.07 -3.41 9.78
C PRO A 570 20.13 -4.55 10.19
N PHE A 571 19.92 -4.67 11.49
CA PHE A 571 18.83 -5.44 12.07
C PHE A 571 17.54 -4.64 12.02
N GLN A 572 16.41 -5.27 11.68
CA GLN A 572 15.12 -4.59 11.49
C GLN A 572 13.93 -5.27 12.16
N ARG A 573 14.13 -6.35 12.92
CA ARG A 573 13.02 -6.89 13.72
C ARG A 573 12.73 -5.95 14.90
N PRO A 574 11.45 -5.81 15.33
CA PRO A 574 11.14 -5.23 16.63
C PRO A 574 11.83 -5.99 17.78
N VAL A 575 12.05 -5.28 18.89
CA VAL A 575 12.34 -5.93 20.18
C VAL A 575 11.20 -6.89 20.53
N GLU A 576 11.50 -7.98 21.23
CA GLU A 576 10.58 -9.12 21.40
C GLU A 576 9.21 -8.74 21.98
N ALA A 577 9.18 -7.79 22.93
CA ALA A 577 7.94 -7.27 23.52
C ALA A 577 7.04 -6.46 22.55
N CYS A 578 7.58 -6.01 21.42
CA CYS A 578 6.88 -5.23 20.39
C CYS A 578 6.44 -6.07 19.18
N ARG A 579 6.68 -7.38 19.17
CA ARG A 579 6.29 -8.26 18.07
C ARG A 579 4.81 -8.59 18.14
N THR A 580 4.06 -8.35 17.07
CA THR A 580 2.59 -8.55 17.07
C THR A 580 2.16 -10.01 17.22
N PHE A 581 3.00 -10.95 16.78
CA PHE A 581 2.79 -12.39 16.89
C PHE A 581 4.13 -13.12 16.93
N VAL A 582 4.29 -14.12 17.79
CA VAL A 582 5.52 -14.91 17.93
C VAL A 582 5.23 -16.39 17.71
N SER A 583 6.05 -17.05 16.87
CA SER A 583 5.99 -18.48 16.60
C SER A 583 7.36 -19.12 16.88
N PRO A 584 7.48 -20.04 17.85
CA PRO A 584 8.75 -20.75 18.11
C PRO A 584 9.27 -21.50 16.89
N ALA A 585 8.37 -22.05 16.06
CA ALA A 585 8.74 -22.74 14.83
C ALA A 585 9.34 -21.78 13.78
N VAL A 586 8.88 -20.52 13.73
CA VAL A 586 9.47 -19.49 12.87
C VAL A 586 10.86 -19.08 13.37
N GLU A 587 11.04 -18.90 14.68
CA GLU A 587 12.37 -18.60 15.26
C GLU A 587 13.39 -19.73 15.00
N GLN A 588 12.96 -20.99 15.11
CA GLN A 588 13.79 -22.15 14.77
C GLN A 588 14.24 -22.14 13.30
N VAL A 589 13.32 -21.87 12.36
CA VAL A 589 13.65 -21.75 10.92
C VAL A 589 14.62 -20.60 10.66
N ILE A 590 14.49 -19.46 11.37
CA ILE A 590 15.44 -18.34 11.26
C ILE A 590 16.84 -18.79 11.65
N GLU A 591 17.01 -19.47 12.78
CA GLU A 591 18.33 -19.91 13.22
C GLU A 591 18.89 -21.00 12.31
N GLU A 592 18.11 -22.02 11.96
CA GLU A 592 18.52 -23.11 11.08
C GLU A 592 18.94 -22.64 9.68
N VAL A 593 18.21 -21.69 9.09
CA VAL A 593 18.53 -21.16 7.75
C VAL A 593 19.68 -20.16 7.83
N THR A 594 19.65 -19.18 8.73
CA THR A 594 20.68 -18.11 8.76
C THR A 594 22.05 -18.58 9.25
N SER A 595 22.11 -19.61 10.10
CA SER A 595 23.37 -20.25 10.49
C SER A 595 24.06 -20.95 9.31
N ARG A 596 23.28 -21.58 8.42
CA ARG A 596 23.74 -22.30 7.22
C ARG A 596 24.10 -21.40 6.04
N MET A 597 23.52 -20.19 5.95
CA MET A 597 23.76 -19.27 4.84
C MET A 597 25.22 -18.77 4.81
N VAL A 598 25.84 -18.84 3.62
CA VAL A 598 27.24 -18.40 3.42
C VAL A 598 27.33 -16.88 3.44
N ASP A 599 26.46 -16.22 2.68
CA ASP A 599 26.35 -14.76 2.64
C ASP A 599 25.62 -14.25 3.89
N LYS A 600 26.35 -13.49 4.72
CA LYS A 600 25.86 -12.95 6.00
C LYS A 600 24.99 -11.70 5.84
N ASP A 601 25.04 -11.02 4.69
CA ASP A 601 24.13 -9.93 4.36
C ASP A 601 22.77 -10.50 3.90
N LEU A 602 22.76 -11.51 3.01
CA LEU A 602 21.53 -12.25 2.67
C LEU A 602 20.90 -12.91 3.90
N ALA A 603 21.72 -13.47 4.81
CA ALA A 603 21.22 -14.04 6.05
C ALA A 603 20.56 -12.98 6.96
N GLN A 604 21.06 -11.74 6.96
CA GLN A 604 20.47 -10.65 7.74
C GLN A 604 19.16 -10.16 7.13
N ILE A 605 19.06 -10.06 5.79
CA ILE A 605 17.78 -9.78 5.11
C ILE A 605 16.77 -10.89 5.42
N PHE A 606 17.16 -12.17 5.33
CA PHE A 606 16.25 -13.28 5.65
C PHE A 606 15.76 -13.22 7.11
N ARG A 607 16.67 -12.94 8.05
CA ARG A 607 16.35 -12.75 9.48
C ARG A 607 15.34 -11.63 9.72
N ASN A 608 15.46 -10.52 8.98
CA ASN A 608 14.55 -9.38 9.08
C ASN A 608 13.20 -9.67 8.39
N ALA A 609 13.26 -10.22 7.17
CA ALA A 609 12.12 -10.32 6.24
C ALA A 609 11.22 -11.53 6.51
N PHE A 610 11.77 -12.71 6.83
CA PHE A 610 10.97 -13.92 7.05
C PHE A 610 9.94 -13.79 8.18
N PRO A 611 10.22 -13.21 9.36
CA PRO A 611 9.22 -12.99 10.39
C PRO A 611 8.44 -11.67 10.24
N ASN A 612 8.77 -10.79 9.29
CA ASN A 612 8.29 -9.39 9.28
C ASN A 612 6.75 -9.26 9.36
N THR A 613 6.00 -10.10 8.66
CA THR A 613 4.52 -10.17 8.78
C THR A 613 4.08 -10.45 10.22
N LEU A 614 4.60 -11.50 10.86
CA LEU A 614 4.22 -11.87 12.23
C LEU A 614 4.71 -10.84 13.26
N ASP A 615 5.90 -10.29 13.05
CA ASP A 615 6.49 -9.28 13.92
C ASP A 615 5.70 -7.96 13.90
N THR A 616 5.03 -7.59 12.79
CA THR A 616 4.55 -6.19 12.58
C THR A 616 3.11 -6.01 12.11
N THR A 617 2.50 -6.98 11.41
CA THR A 617 1.22 -6.78 10.68
C THR A 617 -0.01 -7.39 11.34
N VAL A 618 0.16 -8.18 12.39
CA VAL A 618 -0.97 -8.88 13.05
C VAL A 618 -1.66 -7.94 14.03
N ARG A 619 -2.49 -7.03 13.50
CA ARG A 619 -3.14 -5.98 14.31
C ARG A 619 -4.25 -6.51 15.22
N TRP A 620 -4.89 -7.63 14.86
CA TRP A 620 -5.86 -8.31 15.72
C TRP A 620 -5.83 -9.82 15.46
N HIS A 621 -5.89 -10.61 16.55
CA HIS A 621 -6.04 -12.06 16.47
C HIS A 621 -6.83 -12.56 17.69
N THR A 622 -7.82 -13.44 17.47
CA THR A 622 -8.54 -14.15 18.54
C THR A 622 -8.76 -15.61 18.19
N LYS A 623 -8.90 -16.45 19.21
CA LYS A 623 -9.18 -17.89 19.09
C LYS A 623 -10.68 -18.22 19.08
N GLY A 624 -11.54 -17.21 19.23
CA GLY A 624 -13.01 -17.37 19.20
C GLY A 624 -13.66 -17.80 20.52
N SER A 625 -12.88 -18.12 21.57
CA SER A 625 -13.40 -18.43 22.91
C SER A 625 -13.77 -17.18 23.73
N GLU A 626 -13.41 -16.00 23.26
CA GLU A 626 -13.74 -14.71 23.86
C GLU A 626 -14.94 -14.13 23.12
N SER A 627 -16.13 -14.15 23.74
CA SER A 627 -17.34 -13.58 23.14
C SER A 627 -17.25 -12.04 23.14
N VAL A 628 -16.67 -11.46 22.10
CA VAL A 628 -16.46 -10.00 22.01
C VAL A 628 -17.77 -9.23 21.77
N LEU A 629 -18.79 -9.90 21.25
CA LEU A 629 -20.12 -9.32 21.01
C LEU A 629 -21.05 -9.54 22.23
N PRO A 630 -21.67 -8.49 22.80
CA PRO A 630 -22.79 -8.67 23.72
C PRO A 630 -23.98 -9.28 22.95
N PRO A 631 -24.79 -10.15 23.58
CA PRO A 631 -25.94 -10.76 22.90
C PRO A 631 -26.94 -9.68 22.49
N PRO A 632 -27.58 -9.81 21.31
CA PRO A 632 -28.55 -8.82 20.84
C PRO A 632 -29.70 -8.65 21.84
N PRO A 633 -30.23 -7.43 22.03
CA PRO A 633 -31.29 -7.18 23.01
C PRO A 633 -32.51 -8.04 22.69
N LYS A 634 -33.04 -8.72 23.72
CA LYS A 634 -34.18 -9.63 23.61
C LYS A 634 -35.42 -8.87 23.13
N LYS A 635 -35.68 -8.86 21.81
CA LYS A 635 -36.89 -8.25 21.23
C LYS A 635 -38.15 -8.84 21.89
N PRO A 636 -39.15 -8.02 22.25
CA PRO A 636 -40.38 -8.51 22.87
C PRO A 636 -41.12 -9.47 21.94
N LYS A 637 -41.75 -10.50 22.52
CA LYS A 637 -42.41 -11.61 21.80
C LYS A 637 -43.61 -11.13 20.97
N LYS A 638 -43.41 -10.76 19.70
CA LYS A 638 -44.51 -10.66 18.72
C LYS A 638 -45.06 -12.07 18.38
N PRO A 639 -46.36 -12.22 18.09
CA PRO A 639 -46.97 -13.51 17.74
C PRO A 639 -46.42 -14.05 16.40
N LYS A 640 -46.39 -15.39 16.31
CA LYS A 640 -45.70 -16.15 15.25
C LYS A 640 -46.32 -15.95 13.85
N LYS A 641 -45.82 -15.02 13.05
CA LYS A 641 -45.77 -15.21 11.58
C LYS A 641 -44.64 -16.22 11.28
N LYS A 642 -44.80 -17.04 10.23
CA LYS A 642 -43.76 -18.03 9.84
C LYS A 642 -42.45 -17.29 9.57
N PRO A 643 -41.29 -17.76 10.07
CA PRO A 643 -40.02 -17.14 9.73
C PRO A 643 -39.74 -17.34 8.22
N PRO A 644 -39.06 -16.39 7.55
CA PRO A 644 -38.36 -16.73 6.31
C PRO A 644 -37.33 -17.83 6.61
N VAL A 645 -36.90 -18.58 5.60
CA VAL A 645 -35.95 -19.70 5.76
C VAL A 645 -34.55 -19.16 6.08
N THR A 646 -34.33 -18.76 7.33
CA THR A 646 -33.00 -18.52 7.89
C THR A 646 -32.34 -19.87 8.13
N LEU A 647 -31.22 -20.12 7.45
CA LEU A 647 -30.37 -21.27 7.71
C LEU A 647 -29.93 -21.26 9.19
N PRO A 648 -29.96 -22.40 9.91
CA PRO A 648 -29.57 -22.42 11.32
C PRO A 648 -28.06 -22.12 11.49
N ASN A 649 -27.74 -21.24 12.43
CA ASN A 649 -26.39 -20.89 12.94
C ASN A 649 -25.58 -19.82 12.17
N ASP A 650 -26.19 -18.96 11.37
CA ASP A 650 -25.51 -18.00 10.49
C ASP A 650 -24.99 -16.68 11.15
N GLU A 651 -24.45 -16.73 12.38
CA GLU A 651 -23.83 -15.56 13.02
C GLU A 651 -22.44 -15.21 12.39
N PRO A 652 -22.12 -13.93 12.17
CA PRO A 652 -20.81 -13.49 11.69
C PRO A 652 -19.74 -13.56 12.78
N TRP A 653 -18.46 -13.45 12.39
CA TRP A 653 -17.31 -13.34 13.30
C TRP A 653 -17.11 -14.52 14.28
N GLN A 654 -17.63 -15.70 13.96
CA GLN A 654 -17.50 -16.90 14.78
C GLN A 654 -16.15 -17.62 14.56
N GLY A 655 -15.69 -18.36 15.58
CA GLY A 655 -14.42 -19.10 15.53
C GLY A 655 -13.17 -18.21 15.66
N PRO A 656 -11.97 -18.71 15.31
CA PRO A 656 -10.78 -17.87 15.28
C PRO A 656 -10.91 -16.81 14.19
N GLN A 657 -10.30 -15.65 14.41
CA GLN A 657 -10.32 -14.50 13.50
C GLN A 657 -8.94 -13.81 13.57
N SER A 658 -8.48 -13.24 12.45
CA SER A 658 -7.19 -12.55 12.35
C SER A 658 -7.25 -11.46 11.30
N PHE A 659 -6.85 -10.24 11.66
CA PHE A 659 -6.74 -9.10 10.74
C PHE A 659 -5.28 -8.76 10.50
N ILE A 660 -4.87 -8.74 9.23
CA ILE A 660 -3.47 -8.73 8.79
C ILE A 660 -3.27 -7.58 7.79
N VAL A 661 -2.53 -6.54 8.19
CA VAL A 661 -2.36 -5.32 7.36
C VAL A 661 -1.20 -5.42 6.36
N THR A 662 -1.19 -4.57 5.33
CA THR A 662 -0.13 -4.62 4.29
C THR A 662 1.27 -4.26 4.84
N GLY A 663 1.30 -3.39 5.84
CA GLY A 663 2.50 -2.82 6.44
C GLY A 663 2.20 -1.40 6.91
N ASP A 664 2.87 -0.43 6.29
CA ASP A 664 2.65 1.02 6.43
C ASP A 664 1.19 1.47 6.23
N ILE A 665 0.37 0.75 5.45
CA ILE A 665 -1.07 1.00 5.34
C ILE A 665 -1.85 0.07 6.29
N ASN A 666 -2.54 0.65 7.27
CA ASN A 666 -3.32 -0.06 8.30
C ASN A 666 -4.72 -0.52 7.81
N ALA A 667 -4.74 -1.25 6.70
CA ALA A 667 -5.89 -1.96 6.14
C ALA A 667 -5.45 -3.32 5.56
N GLU A 668 -6.39 -4.26 5.44
CA GLU A 668 -6.12 -5.61 4.89
C GLU A 668 -6.53 -5.71 3.42
N TRP A 669 -5.56 -5.89 2.53
CA TRP A 669 -5.80 -6.35 1.16
C TRP A 669 -5.87 -7.88 1.12
N LEU A 670 -6.86 -8.44 0.43
CA LEU A 670 -7.02 -9.89 0.29
C LEU A 670 -5.82 -10.56 -0.41
N ARG A 671 -5.20 -9.86 -1.37
CA ARG A 671 -3.94 -10.23 -2.03
C ARG A 671 -2.77 -10.28 -1.04
N ASP A 672 -2.54 -9.18 -0.32
CA ASP A 672 -1.37 -9.02 0.53
C ASP A 672 -1.36 -10.02 1.66
N SER A 673 -2.41 -10.10 2.48
CA SER A 673 -2.42 -11.00 3.64
C SER A 673 -2.33 -12.49 3.23
N ALA A 674 -2.90 -12.87 2.09
CA ALA A 674 -2.74 -14.22 1.53
C ALA A 674 -1.29 -14.53 1.10
N ASN A 675 -0.60 -13.56 0.49
CA ASN A 675 0.79 -13.72 0.06
C ASN A 675 1.77 -13.61 1.24
N GLN A 676 1.51 -12.72 2.19
CA GLN A 676 2.26 -12.55 3.43
C GLN A 676 2.23 -13.80 4.32
N LEU A 677 1.10 -14.51 4.39
CA LEU A 677 0.99 -15.74 5.18
C LEU A 677 1.51 -17.00 4.47
N THR A 678 1.83 -16.93 3.17
CA THR A 678 2.12 -18.12 2.34
C THR A 678 3.33 -18.94 2.83
N GLN A 679 4.43 -18.32 3.25
CA GLN A 679 5.63 -19.03 3.69
C GLN A 679 5.45 -19.80 5.01
N TYR A 680 4.50 -19.38 5.86
CA TYR A 680 4.30 -19.98 7.19
C TYR A 680 3.39 -21.21 7.17
N GLN A 681 2.60 -21.43 6.10
CA GLN A 681 1.56 -22.46 6.10
C GLN A 681 2.12 -23.88 6.25
N SER A 682 3.34 -24.12 5.81
CA SER A 682 4.06 -25.38 5.98
C SER A 682 4.41 -25.69 7.45
N LEU A 683 4.54 -24.67 8.30
CA LEU A 683 4.77 -24.79 9.75
C LEU A 683 3.47 -24.94 10.54
N ALA A 684 2.33 -24.51 9.99
CA ALA A 684 1.02 -24.53 10.65
C ALA A 684 0.54 -25.93 11.09
N LYS A 685 1.13 -27.01 10.57
CA LYS A 685 0.86 -28.37 11.07
C LYS A 685 1.58 -28.70 12.40
N LYS A 686 2.69 -28.03 12.69
CA LYS A 686 3.53 -28.22 13.89
C LYS A 686 3.32 -27.12 14.95
N ASP A 687 2.92 -25.92 14.53
CA ASP A 687 2.62 -24.80 15.42
C ASP A 687 1.11 -24.52 15.45
N PRO A 688 0.39 -24.91 16.52
CA PRO A 688 -1.04 -24.68 16.65
C PRO A 688 -1.44 -23.21 16.76
N ALA A 689 -0.56 -22.33 17.25
CA ALA A 689 -0.86 -20.90 17.32
C ALA A 689 -0.88 -20.32 15.90
N LEU A 690 0.14 -20.64 15.11
CA LEU A 690 0.22 -20.28 13.70
C LEU A 690 -0.91 -20.90 12.86
N GLN A 691 -1.30 -22.14 13.16
CA GLN A 691 -2.50 -22.76 12.57
C GLN A 691 -3.77 -21.96 12.85
N THR A 692 -3.92 -21.49 14.09
CA THR A 692 -5.09 -20.70 14.52
C THR A 692 -5.07 -19.30 13.89
N LEU A 693 -3.89 -18.69 13.73
CA LEU A 693 -3.71 -17.40 13.05
C LEU A 693 -4.18 -17.47 11.59
N ILE A 694 -3.71 -18.46 10.83
CA ILE A 694 -4.03 -18.59 9.39
C ILE A 694 -5.50 -19.01 9.18
N HIS A 695 -6.03 -19.89 10.02
CA HIS A 695 -7.47 -20.20 10.03
C HIS A 695 -8.30 -18.95 10.36
N GLY A 696 -7.83 -18.12 11.30
CA GLY A 696 -8.47 -16.85 11.62
C GLY A 696 -8.51 -15.88 10.43
N ALA A 697 -7.41 -15.78 9.66
CA ALA A 697 -7.38 -14.95 8.45
C ALA A 697 -8.37 -15.46 7.39
N ILE A 698 -8.47 -16.77 7.16
CA ILE A 698 -9.48 -17.35 6.25
C ILE A 698 -10.90 -16.99 6.69
N ASN A 699 -11.19 -17.03 7.99
CA ASN A 699 -12.51 -16.67 8.50
C ASN A 699 -12.77 -15.16 8.38
N THR A 700 -11.80 -14.30 8.67
CA THR A 700 -11.93 -12.84 8.53
C THR A 700 -12.12 -12.43 7.06
N GLN A 701 -11.36 -12.99 6.13
CA GLN A 701 -11.57 -12.79 4.69
C GLN A 701 -12.91 -13.35 4.19
N THR A 702 -13.41 -14.44 4.79
CA THR A 702 -14.77 -14.97 4.49
C THR A 702 -15.84 -13.92 4.82
N GLU A 703 -15.71 -13.19 5.93
CA GLU A 703 -16.63 -12.11 6.29
C GLU A 703 -16.52 -10.91 5.35
N PHE A 704 -15.31 -10.54 4.94
CA PHE A 704 -15.06 -9.47 3.97
C PHE A 704 -15.70 -9.75 2.60
N ILE A 705 -15.47 -10.94 2.03
CA ILE A 705 -16.07 -11.35 0.75
C ILE A 705 -17.59 -11.44 0.82
N LEU A 706 -18.17 -11.82 1.97
CA LEU A 706 -19.62 -11.84 2.15
C LEU A 706 -20.24 -10.43 2.24
N GLN A 707 -19.49 -9.42 2.65
CA GLN A 707 -19.94 -8.04 2.78
C GLN A 707 -19.74 -7.24 1.49
N ALA A 708 -18.56 -7.30 0.88
CA ALA A 708 -18.24 -6.51 -0.31
C ALA A 708 -17.29 -7.28 -1.28
N PRO A 709 -17.78 -8.26 -2.04
CA PRO A 709 -16.95 -9.15 -2.88
C PRO A 709 -16.31 -8.48 -4.10
N TYR A 710 -16.60 -7.19 -4.33
CA TYR A 710 -16.00 -6.39 -5.39
C TYR A 710 -14.82 -5.53 -4.90
N CYS A 711 -14.51 -5.54 -3.60
CA CYS A 711 -13.49 -4.68 -3.01
C CYS A 711 -12.17 -5.42 -2.73
N ASN A 712 -11.04 -4.72 -2.91
CA ASN A 712 -9.69 -5.20 -2.67
C ASN A 712 -9.27 -5.09 -1.19
N ALA A 713 -9.61 -3.97 -0.53
CA ALA A 713 -9.07 -3.60 0.78
C ALA A 713 -10.14 -3.33 1.86
N PHE A 714 -9.90 -3.82 3.07
CA PHE A 714 -10.86 -3.81 4.17
C PHE A 714 -10.34 -3.12 5.43
N GLN A 715 -11.26 -2.43 6.11
CA GLN A 715 -11.04 -1.79 7.40
C GLN A 715 -10.87 -2.85 8.52
N PRO A 716 -10.32 -2.46 9.68
CA PRO A 716 -10.32 -3.33 10.85
C PRO A 716 -11.74 -3.81 11.19
N PRO A 717 -11.95 -5.13 11.38
CA PRO A 717 -13.30 -5.67 11.54
C PRO A 717 -13.91 -5.21 12.87
N PRO A 718 -15.23 -4.93 12.97
CA PRO A 718 -15.83 -4.34 14.17
C PRO A 718 -15.51 -5.04 15.52
N PRO A 719 -15.38 -6.39 15.61
CA PRO A 719 -14.97 -7.06 16.84
C PRO A 719 -13.54 -6.76 17.30
N SER A 720 -12.66 -6.25 16.42
CA SER A 720 -11.29 -5.86 16.79
C SER A 720 -11.25 -4.64 17.72
N LYS A 721 -12.28 -3.78 17.67
CA LYS A 721 -12.35 -2.47 18.35
C LYS A 721 -11.22 -1.50 17.96
N LEU A 722 -10.51 -1.78 16.87
CA LEU A 722 -9.61 -0.83 16.24
C LEU A 722 -10.42 0.21 15.46
N ASN A 723 -9.94 1.44 15.38
CA ASN A 723 -10.61 2.48 14.63
C ASN A 723 -10.35 2.29 13.12
N PRO A 724 -11.37 2.42 12.25
CA PRO A 724 -11.16 2.47 10.81
C PRO A 724 -10.47 3.78 10.42
N ILE A 725 -9.71 3.76 9.32
CA ILE A 725 -9.09 4.96 8.74
C ILE A 725 -10.00 5.47 7.63
N LEU A 726 -10.60 6.64 7.83
CA LEU A 726 -11.42 7.29 6.82
C LEU A 726 -10.51 7.92 5.77
N THR A 727 -10.54 7.39 4.55
CA THR A 727 -9.79 7.96 3.43
C THR A 727 -10.45 9.27 2.96
N PRO A 728 -9.67 10.30 2.57
CA PRO A 728 -10.22 11.53 1.97
C PRO A 728 -10.65 11.33 0.51
N GLN A 729 -10.47 10.13 -0.05
CA GLN A 729 -10.77 9.78 -1.44
C GLN A 729 -12.28 9.66 -1.64
N HIS A 730 -12.80 10.33 -2.68
CA HIS A 730 -14.21 10.30 -3.02
C HIS A 730 -14.45 9.37 -4.22
N ASP A 731 -14.60 8.09 -3.93
CA ASP A 731 -14.94 7.07 -4.92
C ASP A 731 -16.46 6.96 -5.10
N ILE A 732 -16.89 6.83 -6.35
CA ILE A 732 -18.26 6.53 -6.75
C ILE A 732 -18.25 5.11 -7.31
N VAL A 733 -18.83 4.17 -6.55
CA VAL A 733 -18.77 2.73 -6.84
C VAL A 733 -20.16 2.13 -6.85
N HIS A 734 -20.39 1.21 -7.79
CA HIS A 734 -21.55 0.32 -7.80
C HIS A 734 -21.04 -1.13 -7.88
N PRO A 735 -21.60 -2.09 -7.11
CA PRO A 735 -22.56 -1.91 -6.02
C PRO A 735 -22.01 -1.01 -4.89
N ALA A 736 -22.89 -0.30 -4.20
CA ALA A 736 -22.50 0.55 -3.09
C ALA A 736 -22.01 -0.30 -1.89
N TYR A 737 -21.02 0.20 -1.15
CA TYR A 737 -20.38 -0.49 -0.03
C TYR A 737 -20.40 0.36 1.25
N GLU A 738 -20.20 -0.29 2.40
CA GLU A 738 -20.12 0.41 3.68
C GLU A 738 -18.68 0.84 3.99
N ARG A 739 -18.44 2.16 4.10
CA ARG A 739 -17.11 2.75 4.37
C ARG A 739 -16.52 2.38 5.74
N SER A 740 -17.34 1.87 6.66
CA SER A 740 -16.88 1.34 7.96
C SER A 740 -16.22 -0.05 7.82
N VAL A 741 -16.50 -0.76 6.73
CA VAL A 741 -16.03 -2.14 6.46
C VAL A 741 -14.94 -2.15 5.38
N VAL A 742 -15.06 -1.28 4.38
CA VAL A 742 -14.18 -1.25 3.19
C VAL A 742 -13.26 -0.04 3.25
N PHE A 743 -11.96 -0.26 3.01
CA PHE A 743 -10.95 0.79 2.91
C PHE A 743 -10.85 1.32 1.47
N GLU A 744 -10.78 0.41 0.50
CA GLU A 744 -10.82 0.71 -0.94
C GLU A 744 -11.64 -0.37 -1.65
N CYS A 745 -12.37 0.03 -2.69
CA CYS A 745 -13.20 -0.90 -3.47
C CYS A 745 -12.83 -0.93 -4.96
N LYS A 746 -11.54 -1.16 -5.25
CA LYS A 746 -11.09 -1.48 -6.62
C LYS A 746 -11.29 -2.97 -6.89
N TYR A 747 -12.09 -3.31 -7.90
CA TYR A 747 -12.34 -4.70 -8.26
C TYR A 747 -11.17 -5.36 -9.01
N GLU A 748 -10.55 -6.29 -8.31
CA GLU A 748 -9.46 -7.13 -8.80
C GLU A 748 -9.88 -8.61 -8.76
N LEU A 749 -9.70 -9.32 -9.87
CA LEU A 749 -9.99 -10.75 -9.94
C LEU A 749 -9.02 -11.58 -9.07
N ASP A 750 -7.78 -11.09 -8.86
CA ASP A 750 -6.81 -11.76 -8.01
C ASP A 750 -7.10 -11.64 -6.51
N SER A 751 -7.80 -10.59 -6.04
CA SER A 751 -8.21 -10.49 -4.64
C SER A 751 -9.12 -11.67 -4.25
N LEU A 752 -10.08 -12.04 -5.10
CA LEU A 752 -10.90 -13.25 -4.92
C LEU A 752 -10.11 -14.56 -5.10
N ALA A 753 -9.19 -14.61 -6.06
CA ALA A 753 -8.34 -15.79 -6.26
C ALA A 753 -7.35 -16.00 -5.10
N SER A 754 -6.93 -14.93 -4.42
CA SER A 754 -5.97 -14.95 -3.30
C SER A 754 -6.59 -15.51 -2.02
N PHE A 755 -7.86 -15.20 -1.74
CA PHE A 755 -8.63 -15.88 -0.68
C PHE A 755 -8.76 -17.40 -0.92
N LEU A 756 -9.04 -17.79 -2.17
CA LEU A 756 -9.06 -19.21 -2.54
C LEU A 756 -7.66 -19.83 -2.37
N ALA A 757 -6.60 -19.14 -2.81
CA ALA A 757 -5.22 -19.60 -2.64
C ALA A 757 -4.81 -19.76 -1.16
N LEU A 758 -5.21 -18.83 -0.29
CA LEU A 758 -4.99 -18.93 1.17
C LEU A 758 -5.67 -20.19 1.73
N SER A 759 -6.96 -20.37 1.42
CA SER A 759 -7.75 -21.55 1.83
C SER A 759 -7.16 -22.86 1.32
N ASN A 760 -6.82 -22.92 0.03
CA ASN A 760 -6.33 -24.11 -0.66
C ASN A 760 -4.93 -24.53 -0.19
N LYS A 761 -4.00 -23.56 -0.02
CA LYS A 761 -2.66 -23.82 0.54
C LYS A 761 -2.73 -24.27 2.00
N PHE A 762 -3.68 -23.74 2.79
CA PHE A 762 -3.83 -24.10 4.19
C PHE A 762 -4.34 -25.54 4.33
N TYR A 763 -5.33 -25.93 3.52
CA TYR A 763 -5.73 -27.33 3.40
C TYR A 763 -4.57 -28.22 2.93
N ALA A 764 -3.83 -27.85 1.88
CA ALA A 764 -2.72 -28.64 1.38
C ALA A 764 -1.64 -28.90 2.45
N SER A 765 -1.30 -27.88 3.25
CA SER A 765 -0.24 -27.93 4.25
C SER A 765 -0.65 -28.63 5.56
N THR A 766 -1.90 -28.41 6.01
CA THR A 766 -2.37 -28.91 7.32
C THR A 766 -3.26 -30.15 7.24
N GLN A 767 -3.86 -30.41 6.06
CA GLN A 767 -4.98 -31.34 5.84
C GLN A 767 -6.24 -31.04 6.67
N SER A 768 -6.31 -29.86 7.30
CA SER A 768 -7.49 -29.40 8.04
C SER A 768 -8.57 -28.90 7.08
N THR A 769 -9.80 -29.36 7.28
CA THR A 769 -11.00 -28.85 6.60
C THR A 769 -11.88 -28.02 7.54
N ALA A 770 -11.39 -27.66 8.74
CA ALA A 770 -12.18 -26.98 9.77
C ALA A 770 -12.71 -25.60 9.35
N PHE A 771 -12.01 -24.92 8.44
CA PHE A 771 -12.41 -23.63 7.87
C PHE A 771 -13.54 -23.75 6.83
N VAL A 772 -13.85 -24.96 6.35
CA VAL A 772 -14.88 -25.24 5.34
C VAL A 772 -16.27 -25.22 5.99
N THR A 773 -16.62 -24.05 6.51
CA THR A 773 -17.85 -23.75 7.24
C THR A 773 -19.01 -23.41 6.27
N PRO A 774 -20.27 -23.40 6.73
CA PRO A 774 -21.39 -22.88 5.92
C PRO A 774 -21.16 -21.45 5.42
N ARG A 775 -20.49 -20.59 6.21
CA ARG A 775 -20.14 -19.22 5.81
C ARG A 775 -19.09 -19.22 4.69
N TRP A 776 -18.06 -20.05 4.79
CA TRP A 776 -17.06 -20.23 3.73
C TRP A 776 -17.69 -20.76 2.42
N TYR A 777 -18.63 -21.70 2.50
CA TYR A 777 -19.41 -22.13 1.32
C TYR A 777 -20.18 -20.97 0.67
N ARG A 778 -20.80 -20.08 1.46
CA ARG A 778 -21.46 -18.88 0.93
C ARG A 778 -20.47 -17.91 0.29
N ALA A 779 -19.25 -17.76 0.82
CA ALA A 779 -18.20 -16.98 0.16
C ALA A 779 -17.80 -17.59 -1.20
N VAL A 780 -17.62 -18.92 -1.28
CA VAL A 780 -17.39 -19.62 -2.56
C VAL A 780 -18.55 -19.40 -3.54
N HIS A 781 -19.82 -19.50 -3.10
CA HIS A 781 -20.97 -19.19 -3.95
C HIS A 781 -21.02 -17.71 -4.38
N THR A 782 -20.57 -16.79 -3.53
CA THR A 782 -20.48 -15.35 -3.84
C THR A 782 -19.40 -15.09 -4.90
N ILE A 783 -18.24 -15.74 -4.79
CA ILE A 783 -17.18 -15.70 -5.82
C ILE A 783 -17.70 -16.25 -7.15
N LEU A 784 -18.44 -17.36 -7.13
CA LEU A 784 -19.02 -17.93 -8.36
C LEU A 784 -20.04 -16.99 -9.02
N ARG A 785 -20.83 -16.26 -8.22
CA ARG A 785 -21.74 -15.22 -8.70
C ARG A 785 -20.97 -14.06 -9.35
N VAL A 786 -19.96 -13.51 -8.67
CA VAL A 786 -19.15 -12.41 -9.21
C VAL A 786 -18.41 -12.83 -10.49
N ILE A 787 -17.93 -14.07 -10.57
CA ILE A 787 -17.35 -14.64 -11.81
C ILE A 787 -18.39 -14.64 -12.94
N ASP A 788 -19.65 -15.01 -12.68
CA ASP A 788 -20.69 -15.03 -13.72
C ASP A 788 -21.12 -13.60 -14.13
N GLU A 789 -21.19 -12.66 -13.20
CA GLU A 789 -21.45 -11.23 -13.47
C GLU A 789 -20.33 -10.59 -14.29
N GLN A 790 -19.07 -10.84 -13.91
CA GLN A 790 -17.89 -10.27 -14.58
C GLN A 790 -17.43 -11.04 -15.81
N SER A 791 -18.09 -12.16 -16.14
CA SER A 791 -17.97 -12.82 -17.45
C SER A 791 -18.98 -12.28 -18.49
N GLN A 792 -19.87 -11.34 -18.13
CA GLN A 792 -20.84 -10.79 -19.07
C GLN A 792 -20.16 -9.83 -20.08
N PRO A 793 -20.51 -9.91 -21.38
CA PRO A 793 -20.02 -9.01 -22.40
C PRO A 793 -20.57 -7.60 -22.23
N THR A 794 -19.92 -6.61 -22.85
CA THR A 794 -20.42 -5.23 -22.86
C THR A 794 -21.66 -5.06 -23.74
N PHE A 795 -21.84 -5.93 -24.74
CA PHE A 795 -23.01 -5.93 -25.62
C PHE A 795 -23.63 -7.33 -25.68
N ASP A 796 -24.95 -7.38 -25.58
CA ASP A 796 -25.74 -8.59 -25.79
C ASP A 796 -25.51 -9.15 -27.21
N SER A 797 -25.23 -10.45 -27.33
CA SER A 797 -24.88 -11.06 -28.62
C SER A 797 -26.05 -11.31 -29.57
N GLU A 798 -27.29 -11.32 -29.06
CA GLU A 798 -28.48 -11.55 -29.89
C GLU A 798 -29.04 -10.25 -30.47
N ASN A 799 -29.03 -9.17 -29.68
CA ASN A 799 -29.66 -7.89 -30.03
C ASN A 799 -28.70 -6.69 -30.09
N GLY A 800 -27.43 -6.85 -29.71
CA GLY A 800 -26.39 -5.81 -29.79
C GLY A 800 -26.56 -4.65 -28.83
N ARG A 801 -27.51 -4.71 -27.88
CA ARG A 801 -27.70 -3.63 -26.89
C ARG A 801 -26.59 -3.65 -25.85
N TYR A 802 -26.22 -2.46 -25.40
CA TYR A 802 -25.33 -2.29 -24.26
C TYR A 802 -25.94 -2.93 -23.00
N GLY A 803 -25.21 -3.86 -22.41
CA GLY A 803 -25.47 -4.40 -21.08
C GLY A 803 -24.63 -3.65 -20.05
N GLN A 804 -25.27 -3.05 -19.04
CA GLN A 804 -24.53 -2.38 -17.98
C GLN A 804 -23.78 -3.41 -17.13
N ASN A 805 -22.49 -3.14 -16.85
CA ASN A 805 -21.74 -3.97 -15.92
C ASN A 805 -22.26 -3.75 -14.49
N GLU A 806 -22.40 -4.83 -13.72
CA GLU A 806 -22.77 -4.78 -12.30
C GLU A 806 -21.76 -3.95 -11.49
N TYR A 807 -20.48 -4.06 -11.83
CA TYR A 807 -19.43 -3.26 -11.21
C TYR A 807 -19.11 -2.00 -12.01
N THR A 808 -19.09 -0.85 -11.34
CA THR A 808 -18.55 0.42 -11.89
C THR A 808 -17.76 1.18 -10.83
N PHE A 809 -16.74 1.92 -11.23
CA PHE A 809 -15.86 2.67 -10.33
C PHE A 809 -15.35 3.97 -10.97
N LEU A 810 -15.53 5.08 -10.28
CA LEU A 810 -14.92 6.38 -10.60
C LEU A 810 -14.22 6.96 -9.37
N ARG A 811 -13.04 7.54 -9.60
CA ARG A 811 -12.29 8.34 -8.62
C ARG A 811 -11.95 9.70 -9.22
N GLN A 812 -12.04 10.76 -8.42
CA GLN A 812 -11.55 12.07 -8.85
C GLN A 812 -10.02 12.13 -8.69
N THR A 813 -9.31 12.02 -9.81
CA THR A 813 -7.85 11.88 -9.84
C THR A 813 -7.25 12.49 -11.12
N THR A 814 -5.95 12.82 -11.10
CA THR A 814 -5.17 13.22 -12.29
C THR A 814 -4.43 12.05 -12.93
N LEU A 815 -4.45 10.86 -12.32
CA LEU A 815 -3.77 9.66 -12.81
C LEU A 815 -4.76 8.77 -13.58
N GLY A 816 -4.47 8.50 -14.85
CA GLY A 816 -5.33 7.67 -15.70
C GLY A 816 -5.43 6.20 -15.29
N THR A 817 -4.54 5.71 -14.42
CA THR A 817 -4.61 4.36 -13.84
C THR A 817 -5.51 4.28 -12.61
N GLU A 818 -5.85 5.41 -11.97
CA GLU A 818 -6.60 5.45 -10.71
C GLU A 818 -8.12 5.47 -10.88
N THR A 819 -8.63 5.39 -12.12
CA THR A 819 -10.07 5.41 -12.41
C THR A 819 -10.38 4.67 -13.72
N LEU A 820 -11.62 4.20 -13.90
CA LEU A 820 -12.02 3.49 -15.12
C LEU A 820 -12.55 4.43 -16.21
N ASN A 821 -12.26 4.08 -17.46
CA ASN A 821 -12.79 4.74 -18.65
C ASN A 821 -14.33 4.66 -18.76
N LEU A 822 -14.88 5.45 -19.70
CA LEU A 822 -16.30 5.43 -20.07
C LEU A 822 -17.24 5.70 -18.88
N GLY A 823 -16.89 6.62 -17.98
CA GLY A 823 -17.76 6.96 -16.84
C GLY A 823 -17.82 5.85 -15.80
N GLY A 824 -16.75 5.07 -15.64
CA GLY A 824 -16.61 4.07 -14.58
C GLY A 824 -16.86 2.63 -15.01
N ILE A 825 -17.15 2.39 -16.29
CA ILE A 825 -17.49 1.06 -16.83
C ILE A 825 -16.23 0.26 -17.20
N GLY A 826 -15.15 0.94 -17.59
CA GLY A 826 -13.99 0.32 -18.25
C GLY A 826 -14.22 0.11 -19.75
N ASN A 827 -13.18 -0.37 -20.45
CA ASN A 827 -13.23 -0.54 -21.90
C ASN A 827 -14.11 -1.76 -22.31
N PRO A 828 -14.74 -1.74 -23.51
CA PRO A 828 -15.65 -2.80 -23.94
C PRO A 828 -15.00 -4.18 -24.07
N LEU A 829 -15.74 -5.23 -23.69
CA LEU A 829 -15.33 -6.63 -23.78
C LEU A 829 -16.31 -7.46 -24.62
N ASN A 830 -15.75 -8.35 -25.45
CA ASN A 830 -16.50 -9.21 -26.36
C ASN A 830 -17.16 -10.40 -25.65
N ASN A 831 -18.19 -10.99 -26.27
CA ASN A 831 -18.84 -12.22 -25.79
C ASN A 831 -18.06 -13.49 -26.19
N GLY A 832 -18.35 -14.60 -25.52
CA GLY A 832 -17.90 -15.95 -25.90
C GLY A 832 -16.49 -16.32 -25.46
N THR A 833 -15.72 -15.39 -24.89
CA THR A 833 -14.31 -15.62 -24.50
C THR A 833 -14.15 -16.64 -23.36
N GLY A 834 -15.13 -16.73 -22.47
CA GLY A 834 -15.02 -17.53 -21.23
C GLY A 834 -14.03 -16.99 -20.21
N LEU A 835 -13.52 -15.77 -20.43
CA LEU A 835 -12.65 -15.02 -19.52
C LEU A 835 -13.50 -14.13 -18.59
N VAL A 836 -12.95 -13.79 -17.44
CA VAL A 836 -13.57 -12.94 -16.42
C VAL A 836 -12.90 -11.56 -16.44
N ARG A 837 -13.68 -10.48 -16.38
CA ARG A 837 -13.18 -9.11 -16.24
C ARG A 837 -12.41 -8.96 -14.93
N SER A 838 -11.32 -8.19 -14.96
CA SER A 838 -10.70 -7.54 -13.81
C SER A 838 -10.69 -6.04 -14.12
N ALA A 839 -11.23 -5.21 -13.23
CA ALA A 839 -11.25 -3.77 -13.47
C ALA A 839 -9.87 -3.15 -13.17
N PHE A 840 -9.21 -3.68 -12.14
CA PHE A 840 -7.86 -3.30 -11.72
C PHE A 840 -6.91 -4.50 -11.76
N ARG A 841 -5.61 -4.21 -11.77
CA ARG A 841 -4.47 -5.12 -11.66
C ARG A 841 -4.09 -5.29 -10.19
N PRO A 842 -3.25 -6.28 -9.82
CA PRO A 842 -2.67 -6.41 -8.49
C PRO A 842 -1.69 -5.26 -8.10
N SER A 843 -1.47 -4.28 -8.98
CA SER A 843 -0.81 -3.00 -8.68
C SER A 843 -1.81 -1.90 -8.29
N ASP A 844 -3.08 -2.25 -8.08
CA ASP A 844 -4.21 -1.35 -7.89
C ASP A 844 -4.42 -0.34 -9.07
N ASP A 845 -3.74 -0.53 -10.21
CA ASP A 845 -3.92 0.23 -11.46
C ASP A 845 -5.06 -0.34 -12.34
N ALA A 846 -5.82 0.52 -13.01
CA ALA A 846 -6.85 0.15 -13.96
C ALA A 846 -6.30 -0.67 -15.15
N THR A 847 -7.04 -1.70 -15.56
CA THR A 847 -6.74 -2.47 -16.77
C THR A 847 -7.06 -1.67 -18.04
N ILE A 848 -6.24 -1.82 -19.09
CA ILE A 848 -6.50 -1.24 -20.40
C ILE A 848 -7.51 -2.11 -21.15
N PHE A 849 -7.31 -3.44 -21.14
CA PHE A 849 -8.34 -4.38 -21.56
C PHE A 849 -8.70 -5.33 -20.43
N GLY A 850 -9.98 -5.37 -20.08
CA GLY A 850 -10.48 -5.99 -18.85
C GLY A 850 -10.27 -7.50 -18.71
N PHE A 851 -9.98 -8.27 -19.77
CA PHE A 851 -9.59 -9.68 -19.60
C PHE A 851 -8.09 -9.77 -19.28
N PHE A 852 -7.76 -9.50 -18.02
CA PHE A 852 -6.43 -9.59 -17.46
C PHE A 852 -5.98 -11.07 -17.32
N ILE A 853 -4.99 -11.48 -18.11
CA ILE A 853 -4.64 -12.90 -18.31
C ILE A 853 -4.00 -13.55 -17.06
N PRO A 854 -3.03 -12.94 -16.35
CA PRO A 854 -2.50 -13.48 -15.10
C PRO A 854 -3.55 -13.77 -14.02
N ALA A 855 -4.51 -12.87 -13.75
CA ALA A 855 -5.56 -13.13 -12.76
C ALA A 855 -6.56 -14.20 -13.22
N ASN A 856 -6.89 -14.25 -14.52
CA ASN A 856 -7.68 -15.36 -15.08
C ASN A 856 -6.94 -16.69 -14.91
N ALA A 857 -5.62 -16.73 -15.11
CA ALA A 857 -4.80 -17.91 -14.89
C ALA A 857 -4.77 -18.34 -13.41
N GLN A 858 -4.60 -17.41 -12.47
CA GLN A 858 -4.69 -17.68 -11.04
C GLN A 858 -6.07 -18.25 -10.67
N MET A 859 -7.15 -17.60 -11.10
CA MET A 859 -8.52 -18.02 -10.82
C MET A 859 -8.80 -19.43 -11.38
N ALA A 860 -8.36 -19.72 -12.61
CA ALA A 860 -8.50 -21.06 -13.20
C ALA A 860 -7.77 -22.16 -12.41
N VAL A 861 -6.63 -21.87 -11.81
CA VAL A 861 -5.90 -22.82 -10.95
C VAL A 861 -6.60 -22.98 -9.60
N GLU A 862 -6.96 -21.87 -8.95
CA GLU A 862 -7.52 -21.91 -7.59
C GLU A 862 -8.93 -22.51 -7.54
N LEU A 863 -9.78 -22.27 -8.54
CA LEU A 863 -11.08 -22.96 -8.64
C LEU A 863 -10.94 -24.50 -8.68
N ARG A 864 -9.85 -25.04 -9.26
CA ARG A 864 -9.58 -26.50 -9.26
C ARG A 864 -9.14 -26.98 -7.89
N ARG A 865 -8.18 -26.27 -7.27
CA ARG A 865 -7.70 -26.57 -5.91
C ARG A 865 -8.85 -26.49 -4.88
N THR A 866 -9.78 -25.55 -5.05
CA THR A 866 -10.99 -25.43 -4.23
C THR A 866 -11.95 -26.59 -4.46
N ALA A 867 -12.13 -27.04 -5.71
CA ALA A 867 -12.92 -28.23 -6.01
C ALA A 867 -12.35 -29.51 -5.34
N ASP A 868 -11.03 -29.63 -5.26
CA ASP A 868 -10.36 -30.75 -4.58
C ASP A 868 -10.41 -30.62 -3.05
N THR A 869 -10.29 -29.40 -2.51
CA THR A 869 -10.48 -29.10 -1.08
C THR A 869 -11.90 -29.44 -0.61
N ILE A 870 -12.93 -29.05 -1.38
CA ILE A 870 -14.33 -29.37 -1.08
C ILE A 870 -14.58 -30.88 -1.18
N ARG A 871 -13.94 -31.57 -2.13
CA ARG A 871 -13.99 -33.05 -2.23
C ARG A 871 -13.44 -33.71 -0.97
N ALA A 872 -12.30 -33.23 -0.45
CA ALA A 872 -11.71 -33.72 0.79
C ALA A 872 -12.59 -33.42 2.02
N ALA A 873 -13.24 -32.26 2.05
CA ALA A 873 -14.23 -31.88 3.07
C ALA A 873 -15.58 -32.63 2.94
N LYS A 874 -15.75 -33.52 1.95
CA LYS A 874 -17.00 -34.23 1.64
C LYS A 874 -18.18 -33.29 1.33
N GLY A 875 -17.89 -32.15 0.70
CA GLY A 875 -18.90 -31.20 0.25
C GLY A 875 -19.69 -31.66 -0.98
N PRO A 876 -20.62 -30.82 -1.48
CA PRO A 876 -21.56 -31.18 -2.54
C PRO A 876 -20.88 -31.36 -3.91
N GLU A 877 -21.08 -32.51 -4.56
CA GLU A 877 -20.43 -32.84 -5.85
C GLU A 877 -20.87 -31.92 -6.99
N ASP A 878 -22.09 -31.35 -6.96
CA ASP A 878 -22.54 -30.36 -7.95
C ASP A 878 -21.72 -29.07 -7.92
N LEU A 879 -21.30 -28.62 -6.72
CA LEU A 879 -20.40 -27.47 -6.56
C LEU A 879 -18.99 -27.82 -7.08
N ILE A 880 -18.48 -29.01 -6.76
CA ILE A 880 -17.18 -29.52 -7.23
C ILE A 880 -17.16 -29.59 -8.77
N LYS A 881 -18.24 -30.06 -9.39
CA LYS A 881 -18.42 -30.08 -10.85
C LYS A 881 -18.45 -28.66 -11.44
N THR A 882 -19.21 -27.76 -10.82
CA THR A 882 -19.34 -26.36 -11.25
C THR A 882 -17.98 -25.64 -11.23
N LEU A 883 -17.23 -25.77 -10.14
CA LEU A 883 -15.89 -25.20 -9.98
C LEU A 883 -14.93 -25.68 -11.08
N ARG A 884 -14.88 -27.00 -11.33
CA ARG A 884 -14.04 -27.58 -12.39
C ARG A 884 -14.49 -27.14 -13.79
N GLN A 885 -15.79 -26.99 -14.04
CA GLN A 885 -16.31 -26.52 -15.33
C GLN A 885 -15.96 -25.05 -15.60
N LYS A 886 -16.08 -24.16 -14.61
CA LYS A 886 -15.64 -22.75 -14.74
C LYS A 886 -14.12 -22.68 -14.96
N ALA A 887 -13.34 -23.39 -14.14
CA ALA A 887 -11.88 -23.46 -14.28
C ALA A 887 -11.41 -23.98 -15.65
N ALA A 888 -12.10 -24.95 -16.23
CA ALA A 888 -11.81 -25.45 -17.58
C ALA A 888 -12.21 -24.44 -18.66
N THR A 889 -13.22 -23.60 -18.41
CA THR A 889 -13.70 -22.57 -19.34
C THR A 889 -12.76 -21.39 -19.41
N ILE A 890 -12.30 -20.89 -18.25
CA ILE A 890 -11.29 -19.83 -18.18
C ILE A 890 -9.98 -20.28 -18.83
N GLU A 891 -9.49 -21.51 -18.60
CA GLU A 891 -8.28 -21.99 -19.29
C GLU A 891 -8.45 -22.07 -20.82
N ARG A 892 -9.62 -22.47 -21.34
CA ARG A 892 -9.87 -22.44 -22.79
C ARG A 892 -9.81 -21.00 -23.31
N GLY A 893 -10.45 -20.05 -22.61
CA GLY A 893 -10.37 -18.62 -22.94
C GLY A 893 -8.93 -18.09 -22.98
N ILE A 894 -8.10 -18.45 -22.00
CA ILE A 894 -6.68 -18.06 -21.98
C ILE A 894 -5.92 -18.66 -23.18
N ARG A 895 -6.20 -19.92 -23.54
CA ARG A 895 -5.54 -20.59 -24.68
C ARG A 895 -5.96 -20.03 -26.04
N GLU A 896 -7.20 -19.55 -26.16
CA GLU A 896 -7.79 -19.08 -27.41
C GLU A 896 -7.55 -17.58 -27.65
N TYR A 897 -7.71 -16.74 -26.61
CA TYR A 897 -7.61 -15.28 -26.70
C TYR A 897 -6.34 -14.73 -26.05
N GLY A 898 -5.82 -15.40 -25.01
CA GLY A 898 -4.64 -14.95 -24.26
C GLY A 898 -3.29 -15.36 -24.86
N ILE A 899 -3.24 -16.33 -25.77
CA ILE A 899 -2.00 -16.75 -26.48
C ILE A 899 -1.97 -16.10 -27.86
N VAL A 900 -0.95 -15.28 -28.11
CA VAL A 900 -0.86 -14.43 -29.30
C VAL A 900 0.53 -14.52 -29.95
N ARG A 901 0.62 -14.24 -31.25
CA ARG A 901 1.87 -14.37 -32.01
C ARG A 901 2.63 -13.04 -32.08
N HIS A 902 3.63 -12.87 -31.23
CA HIS A 902 4.58 -11.76 -31.30
C HIS A 902 5.58 -11.96 -32.46
N PRO A 903 5.89 -10.94 -33.29
CA PRO A 903 6.83 -11.06 -34.42
C PRO A 903 8.22 -11.63 -34.07
N ARG A 904 8.87 -11.09 -33.03
CA ARG A 904 10.20 -11.52 -32.54
C ARG A 904 10.20 -12.78 -31.65
N TYR A 905 9.24 -12.92 -30.73
CA TYR A 905 9.28 -13.98 -29.70
C TYR A 905 8.47 -15.24 -30.03
N GLY A 906 7.61 -15.21 -31.06
CA GLY A 906 6.72 -16.33 -31.39
C GLY A 906 5.42 -16.28 -30.59
N HIS A 907 4.86 -17.44 -30.23
CA HIS A 907 3.68 -17.49 -29.36
C HIS A 907 4.04 -17.10 -27.93
N VAL A 908 3.37 -16.08 -27.41
CA VAL A 908 3.51 -15.53 -26.06
C VAL A 908 2.12 -15.37 -25.43
N TYR A 909 2.06 -15.23 -24.10
CA TYR A 909 0.85 -14.74 -23.45
C TYR A 909 0.79 -13.21 -23.58
N ALA A 910 -0.40 -12.69 -23.92
CA ALA A 910 -0.72 -11.27 -23.72
C ALA A 910 -0.96 -11.00 -22.22
N TYR A 911 -0.74 -9.77 -21.79
CA TYR A 911 -1.01 -9.33 -20.40
C TYR A 911 -2.52 -9.08 -20.20
N GLU A 912 -3.13 -8.40 -21.16
CA GLU A 912 -4.55 -8.02 -21.20
C GLU A 912 -5.10 -8.16 -22.62
N VAL A 913 -6.36 -8.59 -22.74
CA VAL A 913 -7.09 -8.68 -24.02
C VAL A 913 -8.55 -8.23 -23.88
N ASP A 914 -9.20 -7.88 -24.99
CA ASP A 914 -10.61 -7.44 -25.02
C ASP A 914 -11.59 -8.49 -25.59
N GLY A 915 -11.05 -9.54 -26.23
CA GLY A 915 -11.83 -10.55 -26.96
C GLY A 915 -12.29 -10.11 -28.36
N TYR A 916 -12.10 -8.85 -28.76
CA TYR A 916 -12.28 -8.36 -30.13
C TYR A 916 -11.01 -8.53 -30.98
N GLY A 917 -9.86 -8.68 -30.32
CA GLY A 917 -8.55 -8.89 -30.95
C GLY A 917 -7.49 -7.88 -30.53
N SER A 918 -7.83 -6.92 -29.65
CA SER A 918 -6.85 -6.03 -29.04
C SER A 918 -6.11 -6.76 -27.91
N GLN A 919 -4.82 -6.47 -27.79
CA GLN A 919 -3.90 -7.14 -26.86
C GLN A 919 -2.89 -6.12 -26.32
N VAL A 920 -2.54 -6.22 -25.04
CA VAL A 920 -1.40 -5.51 -24.46
C VAL A 920 -0.26 -6.50 -24.23
N LEU A 921 0.93 -6.16 -24.74
CA LEU A 921 2.16 -6.94 -24.55
C LEU A 921 3.08 -6.17 -23.59
N MET A 922 3.01 -6.54 -22.32
CA MET A 922 3.80 -6.00 -21.21
C MET A 922 3.87 -7.04 -20.10
N ASP A 923 4.51 -6.72 -18.98
CA ASP A 923 4.27 -7.38 -17.70
C ASP A 923 4.46 -6.36 -16.57
N ASP A 924 3.85 -6.64 -15.42
CA ASP A 924 3.97 -5.85 -14.19
C ASP A 924 4.70 -6.65 -13.11
N ALA A 925 5.27 -5.96 -12.12
CA ALA A 925 5.93 -6.60 -11.00
C ALA A 925 5.00 -7.34 -10.03
N ASN A 926 3.75 -6.90 -9.92
CA ASN A 926 2.79 -7.38 -8.93
C ASN A 926 2.23 -8.75 -9.29
N LEU A 927 1.93 -9.57 -8.28
CA LEU A 927 1.47 -10.94 -8.48
C LEU A 927 -0.05 -11.00 -8.36
N PRO A 928 -0.77 -11.59 -9.35
CA PRO A 928 -0.25 -12.40 -10.45
C PRO A 928 0.31 -11.60 -11.64
N SER A 929 1.52 -11.95 -12.09
CA SER A 929 2.17 -11.46 -13.34
C SER A 929 2.38 -12.60 -14.35
N LEU A 930 2.69 -12.29 -15.62
CA LEU A 930 3.02 -13.29 -16.63
C LEU A 930 4.29 -14.08 -16.26
N LEU A 931 5.28 -13.40 -15.69
CA LEU A 931 6.49 -14.03 -15.14
C LEU A 931 6.16 -15.03 -14.01
N SER A 932 5.08 -14.81 -13.27
CA SER A 932 4.69 -15.65 -12.13
C SER A 932 3.89 -16.91 -12.46
N LEU A 933 3.39 -17.07 -13.70
CA LEU A 933 2.44 -18.13 -14.08
C LEU A 933 2.82 -19.55 -13.58
N PRO A 934 4.09 -20.03 -13.68
CA PRO A 934 4.47 -21.35 -13.17
C PRO A 934 4.39 -21.47 -11.64
N LEU A 935 4.58 -20.37 -10.89
CA LEU A 935 4.49 -20.35 -9.42
C LEU A 935 3.04 -20.39 -8.95
N LEU A 936 2.12 -19.77 -9.70
CA LEU A 936 0.68 -19.91 -9.49
C LEU A 936 0.26 -21.38 -9.71
N GLY A 937 0.92 -22.07 -10.64
CA GLY A 937 0.62 -23.43 -11.09
C GLY A 937 -0.07 -23.48 -12.45
N PHE A 938 -0.01 -22.38 -13.22
CA PHE A 938 -0.53 -22.30 -14.58
C PHE A 938 0.60 -22.56 -15.58
N GLY A 939 0.64 -23.78 -16.11
CA GLY A 939 1.76 -24.25 -16.94
C GLY A 939 3.02 -24.58 -16.13
N LYS A 940 4.13 -24.81 -16.84
CA LYS A 940 5.44 -25.14 -16.29
C LYS A 940 6.51 -24.21 -16.85
N VAL A 941 7.62 -24.06 -16.12
CA VAL A 941 8.81 -23.29 -16.55
C VAL A 941 9.36 -23.77 -17.91
N GLY A 942 9.14 -25.04 -18.26
CA GLY A 942 9.57 -25.62 -19.53
C GLY A 942 8.64 -25.37 -20.73
N ASP A 943 7.44 -24.82 -20.54
CA ASP A 943 6.45 -24.69 -21.63
C ASP A 943 6.88 -23.59 -22.62
N ASP A 944 6.87 -23.89 -23.92
CA ASP A 944 7.42 -22.99 -24.96
C ASP A 944 6.79 -21.59 -24.96
N VAL A 945 5.47 -21.49 -24.81
CA VAL A 945 4.75 -20.20 -24.74
C VAL A 945 5.20 -19.39 -23.52
N TYR A 946 5.35 -20.04 -22.36
CA TYR A 946 5.89 -19.37 -21.16
C TYR A 946 7.34 -18.95 -21.36
N ARG A 947 8.20 -19.80 -21.95
CA ARG A 947 9.61 -19.46 -22.22
C ARG A 947 9.76 -18.27 -23.18
N ASN A 948 8.91 -18.18 -24.20
CA ASN A 948 8.87 -17.03 -25.10
C ASN A 948 8.35 -15.77 -24.39
N THR A 949 7.32 -15.92 -23.56
CA THR A 949 6.78 -14.82 -22.75
C THR A 949 7.84 -14.30 -21.77
N ARG A 950 8.51 -15.19 -21.02
CA ARG A 950 9.63 -14.86 -20.12
C ARG A 950 10.71 -14.03 -20.82
N ARG A 951 11.11 -14.42 -22.03
CA ARG A 951 12.09 -13.67 -22.85
C ARG A 951 11.56 -12.30 -23.24
N MET A 952 10.31 -12.20 -23.66
CA MET A 952 9.67 -10.93 -24.01
C MET A 952 9.62 -9.98 -22.80
N VAL A 953 9.21 -10.47 -21.62
CA VAL A 953 8.97 -9.61 -20.45
C VAL A 953 10.23 -9.20 -19.68
N LEU A 954 11.34 -9.91 -19.91
CA LEU A 954 12.68 -9.63 -19.37
C LEU A 954 13.62 -8.95 -20.39
N GLU A 955 13.09 -8.39 -21.48
CA GLU A 955 13.84 -7.61 -22.46
C GLU A 955 13.21 -6.22 -22.63
N LYS A 956 14.01 -5.14 -22.59
CA LYS A 956 13.55 -3.74 -22.79
C LYS A 956 12.82 -3.52 -24.12
N THR A 957 13.10 -4.35 -25.12
CA THR A 957 12.41 -4.33 -26.43
C THR A 957 11.09 -5.11 -26.48
N GLY A 958 10.77 -5.88 -25.44
CA GLY A 958 9.58 -6.72 -25.36
C GLY A 958 8.60 -6.32 -24.25
N ASN A 959 9.03 -5.59 -23.22
CA ASN A 959 8.17 -5.02 -22.18
C ASN A 959 8.54 -3.55 -21.90
N PRO A 960 7.60 -2.59 -22.04
CA PRO A 960 7.86 -1.17 -21.74
C PRO A 960 8.21 -0.90 -20.27
N TYR A 961 7.83 -1.80 -19.35
CA TYR A 961 8.14 -1.70 -17.91
C TYR A 961 9.33 -2.56 -17.48
N TYR A 962 10.10 -3.16 -18.41
CA TYR A 962 11.41 -3.74 -18.09
C TYR A 962 12.46 -2.63 -18.10
N LEU A 963 12.78 -2.14 -16.90
CA LEU A 963 13.66 -1.01 -16.67
C LEU A 963 15.09 -1.49 -16.38
N VAL A 964 16.07 -0.77 -16.94
CA VAL A 964 17.50 -1.03 -16.79
C VAL A 964 18.19 0.30 -16.56
N GLY A 965 19.01 0.39 -15.51
CA GLY A 965 19.83 1.54 -15.16
C GLY A 965 21.17 1.11 -14.56
N GLU A 966 21.94 2.08 -14.06
CA GLU A 966 23.31 1.83 -13.58
C GLU A 966 23.39 0.96 -12.31
N ALA A 967 22.34 0.96 -11.49
CA ALA A 967 22.36 0.38 -10.15
C ALA A 967 21.39 -0.81 -9.97
N PHE A 968 20.36 -0.93 -10.81
CA PHE A 968 19.35 -2.00 -10.72
C PHE A 968 18.69 -2.26 -12.09
N GLU A 969 18.15 -3.46 -12.30
CA GLU A 969 17.26 -3.79 -13.42
C GLU A 969 16.08 -4.66 -12.96
N GLY A 970 14.96 -4.59 -13.66
CA GLY A 970 13.80 -5.42 -13.34
C GLY A 970 12.50 -4.93 -13.99
N ILE A 971 11.41 -5.61 -13.70
CA ILE A 971 10.08 -5.16 -14.10
C ILE A 971 9.58 -4.17 -13.03
N GLY A 972 9.06 -3.04 -13.47
CA GLY A 972 8.32 -2.08 -12.66
C GLY A 972 6.83 -2.17 -12.94
N GLY A 973 6.20 -1.02 -13.12
CA GLY A 973 4.78 -0.86 -13.47
C GLY A 973 4.45 0.61 -13.66
N PRO A 974 3.25 0.96 -14.17
CA PRO A 974 2.83 2.36 -14.27
C PRO A 974 2.61 3.01 -12.90
N HIS A 975 2.31 2.22 -11.86
CA HIS A 975 2.05 2.68 -10.48
C HIS A 975 3.08 3.69 -9.93
N VAL A 976 4.38 3.36 -10.02
CA VAL A 976 5.48 4.24 -9.54
C VAL A 976 6.14 5.02 -10.70
N GLY A 977 6.02 4.52 -11.94
CA GLY A 977 6.50 5.18 -13.14
C GLY A 977 7.82 4.63 -13.71
N LEU A 978 8.36 5.35 -14.69
CA LEU A 978 9.30 4.81 -15.69
C LEU A 978 10.77 4.70 -15.26
N GLN A 979 11.08 4.88 -13.97
CA GLN A 979 12.45 4.79 -13.44
C GLN A 979 12.60 3.83 -12.24
N SER A 980 11.51 3.24 -11.75
CA SER A 980 11.53 2.42 -10.53
C SER A 980 11.14 0.98 -10.83
N ALA A 981 12.10 0.07 -10.72
CA ALA A 981 11.86 -1.37 -10.85
C ALA A 981 11.59 -1.98 -9.47
N TRP A 982 10.80 -3.04 -9.42
CA TRP A 982 10.35 -3.64 -8.16
C TRP A 982 11.19 -4.88 -7.83
N PRO A 983 11.79 -4.99 -6.63
CA PRO A 983 12.55 -6.16 -6.22
C PRO A 983 11.76 -7.48 -6.29
N MET A 984 10.42 -7.43 -6.12
CA MET A 984 9.56 -8.60 -6.30
C MET A 984 9.70 -9.25 -7.69
N SER A 985 9.82 -8.45 -8.76
CA SER A 985 10.00 -8.99 -10.12
C SER A 985 11.31 -9.79 -10.26
N VAL A 986 12.38 -9.30 -9.64
CA VAL A 986 13.72 -9.92 -9.65
C VAL A 986 13.75 -11.21 -8.80
N LEU A 987 13.02 -11.23 -7.68
CA LEU A 987 12.84 -12.43 -6.87
C LEU A 987 12.03 -13.50 -7.60
N ILE A 988 10.97 -13.09 -8.31
CA ILE A 988 10.14 -14.01 -9.11
C ILE A 988 10.90 -14.51 -10.34
N ARG A 989 11.73 -13.67 -10.97
CA ARG A 989 12.71 -14.08 -12.01
C ARG A 989 13.61 -15.21 -11.50
N ALA A 990 14.17 -15.10 -10.29
CA ALA A 990 15.00 -16.14 -9.67
C ALA A 990 14.22 -17.45 -9.39
N ARG A 991 13.05 -17.35 -8.76
CA ARG A 991 12.18 -18.52 -8.45
C ARG A 991 11.70 -19.27 -9.69
N THR A 992 11.62 -18.59 -10.83
CA THR A 992 11.18 -19.17 -12.11
C THR A 992 12.33 -19.45 -13.08
N SER A 993 13.58 -19.37 -12.62
CA SER A 993 14.77 -19.74 -13.38
C SER A 993 15.29 -21.14 -13.04
N THR A 994 16.00 -21.72 -14.02
CA THR A 994 16.86 -22.90 -13.88
C THR A 994 18.33 -22.59 -14.16
N ASP A 995 18.67 -21.33 -14.48
CA ASP A 995 20.05 -20.86 -14.68
C ASP A 995 20.59 -20.30 -13.36
N ASP A 996 21.65 -20.92 -12.85
CA ASP A 996 22.25 -20.56 -11.56
C ASP A 996 22.89 -19.18 -11.59
N GLU A 997 23.41 -18.74 -12.74
CA GLU A 997 23.98 -17.40 -12.89
C GLU A 997 22.90 -16.31 -12.95
N GLU A 998 21.71 -16.60 -13.53
CA GLU A 998 20.55 -15.71 -13.42
C GLU A 998 20.05 -15.62 -11.97
N ILE A 999 19.98 -16.75 -11.25
CA ILE A 999 19.55 -16.79 -9.84
C ILE A 999 20.52 -15.99 -8.96
N ILE A 1000 21.83 -16.25 -9.07
CA ILE A 1000 22.86 -15.59 -8.27
C ILE A 1000 22.89 -14.08 -8.54
N ARG A 1001 22.81 -13.65 -9.81
CA ARG A 1001 22.72 -12.21 -10.16
C ARG A 1001 21.46 -11.57 -9.57
N SER A 1002 20.30 -12.23 -9.68
CA SER A 1002 19.04 -11.73 -9.14
C SER A 1002 19.09 -11.56 -7.61
N LEU A 1003 19.62 -12.53 -6.87
CA LEU A 1003 19.79 -12.44 -5.41
C LEU A 1003 20.76 -11.32 -5.02
N ASN A 1004 21.92 -11.23 -5.68
CA ASN A 1004 22.92 -10.20 -5.41
C ASN A 1004 22.36 -8.79 -5.64
N MET A 1005 21.55 -8.60 -6.69
CA MET A 1005 20.93 -7.32 -7.03
C MET A 1005 19.95 -6.87 -5.95
N VAL A 1006 19.03 -7.75 -5.53
CA VAL A 1006 18.08 -7.47 -4.43
C VAL A 1006 18.83 -7.22 -3.11
N ARG A 1007 19.86 -8.01 -2.80
CA ARG A 1007 20.71 -7.80 -1.61
C ARG A 1007 21.35 -6.41 -1.60
N ASN A 1008 21.93 -5.99 -2.72
CA ASN A 1008 22.61 -4.70 -2.84
C ASN A 1008 21.62 -3.52 -2.74
N ALA A 1009 20.38 -3.68 -3.22
CA ALA A 1009 19.33 -2.66 -3.11
C ALA A 1009 18.66 -2.61 -1.72
N SER A 1010 18.72 -3.69 -0.93
CA SER A 1010 18.13 -3.80 0.41
C SER A 1010 18.98 -3.09 1.48
N VAL A 1011 19.33 -1.82 1.25
CA VAL A 1011 20.29 -1.03 2.06
C VAL A 1011 19.83 -0.84 3.51
N LEU A 1012 18.52 -0.90 3.77
CA LEU A 1012 17.90 -0.90 5.10
C LEU A 1012 17.71 -2.30 5.69
N GLY A 1013 18.17 -3.37 5.05
CA GLY A 1013 18.01 -4.75 5.53
C GLY A 1013 16.61 -5.33 5.37
N LEU A 1014 15.70 -4.62 4.68
CA LEU A 1014 14.36 -5.05 4.27
C LEU A 1014 14.23 -4.89 2.75
N VAL A 1015 13.21 -5.51 2.17
CA VAL A 1015 12.89 -5.41 0.75
C VAL A 1015 11.78 -4.39 0.54
N HIS A 1016 12.10 -3.36 -0.25
CA HIS A 1016 11.21 -2.25 -0.59
C HIS A 1016 10.24 -2.62 -1.72
N GLU A 1017 9.21 -1.79 -1.93
CA GLU A 1017 8.27 -1.93 -3.05
C GLU A 1017 8.96 -1.71 -4.39
N SER A 1018 9.58 -0.54 -4.57
CA SER A 1018 10.30 -0.18 -5.78
C SER A 1018 11.63 0.49 -5.47
N VAL A 1019 12.56 0.44 -6.43
CA VAL A 1019 13.92 0.99 -6.34
C VAL A 1019 14.27 1.68 -7.66
N ASN A 1020 14.79 2.91 -7.59
CA ASN A 1020 15.19 3.64 -8.79
C ASN A 1020 16.39 2.94 -9.48
N VAL A 1021 16.26 2.67 -10.78
CA VAL A 1021 17.24 1.86 -11.52
C VAL A 1021 18.63 2.49 -11.62
N ASN A 1022 18.75 3.81 -11.42
CA ASN A 1022 20.03 4.52 -11.43
C ASN A 1022 20.56 4.82 -10.02
N ASN A 1023 19.73 4.72 -8.98
CA ASN A 1023 20.14 5.03 -7.61
C ASN A 1023 19.33 4.24 -6.57
N VAL A 1024 19.94 3.18 -6.01
CA VAL A 1024 19.30 2.32 -5.00
C VAL A 1024 18.97 3.00 -3.66
N SER A 1025 19.45 4.24 -3.43
CA SER A 1025 19.04 5.03 -2.25
C SER A 1025 17.66 5.69 -2.41
N VAL A 1026 17.10 5.73 -3.63
CA VAL A 1026 15.74 6.19 -3.90
C VAL A 1026 14.84 4.97 -4.08
N TYR A 1027 13.89 4.80 -3.18
CA TYR A 1027 12.98 3.66 -3.11
C TYR A 1027 11.60 4.08 -2.57
N THR A 1028 10.60 3.22 -2.69
CA THR A 1028 9.27 3.39 -2.08
C THR A 1028 8.99 2.31 -1.04
N ARG A 1029 8.28 2.68 0.04
CA ARG A 1029 7.85 1.81 1.16
C ARG A 1029 8.98 1.01 1.84
N SER A 1030 9.53 1.55 2.94
CA SER A 1030 10.49 0.83 3.79
C SER A 1030 9.85 -0.36 4.53
N TRP A 1031 8.55 -0.30 4.80
CA TRP A 1031 7.78 -1.36 5.46
C TRP A 1031 6.73 -1.96 4.53
N PHE A 1032 7.17 -2.92 3.69
CA PHE A 1032 6.29 -3.70 2.84
C PHE A 1032 6.38 -5.20 3.14
N ALA A 1033 5.49 -5.70 4.00
CA ALA A 1033 5.58 -7.06 4.52
C ALA A 1033 5.35 -8.14 3.44
N TRP A 1034 4.61 -7.82 2.36
CA TRP A 1034 4.47 -8.72 1.21
C TRP A 1034 5.78 -8.89 0.44
N ALA A 1035 6.51 -7.80 0.12
CA ALA A 1035 7.82 -7.90 -0.55
C ALA A 1035 8.84 -8.68 0.29
N ASN A 1036 8.87 -8.44 1.60
CA ASN A 1036 9.65 -9.22 2.57
C ASN A 1036 9.27 -10.72 2.54
N SER A 1037 7.98 -11.04 2.46
CA SER A 1037 7.48 -12.41 2.33
C SER A 1037 7.90 -13.08 1.02
N VAL A 1038 7.90 -12.35 -0.11
CA VAL A 1038 8.37 -12.87 -1.42
C VAL A 1038 9.88 -13.16 -1.39
N PHE A 1039 10.67 -12.33 -0.70
CA PHE A 1039 12.10 -12.60 -0.47
C PHE A 1039 12.30 -13.88 0.33
N ALA A 1040 11.59 -14.03 1.44
CA ALA A 1040 11.72 -15.23 2.27
C ALA A 1040 11.27 -16.50 1.52
N GLN A 1041 10.17 -16.46 0.76
CA GLN A 1041 9.76 -17.54 -0.13
C GLN A 1041 10.83 -17.90 -1.18
N THR A 1042 11.61 -16.92 -1.65
CA THR A 1042 12.70 -17.13 -2.62
C THR A 1042 13.88 -17.86 -1.99
N ILE A 1043 14.33 -17.43 -0.81
CA ILE A 1043 15.40 -18.12 -0.07
C ILE A 1043 14.98 -19.55 0.30
N LEU A 1044 13.73 -19.76 0.71
CA LEU A 1044 13.19 -21.06 1.09
C LEU A 1044 13.02 -22.01 -0.12
N ASP A 1045 12.56 -21.51 -1.27
CA ASP A 1045 12.55 -22.28 -2.53
C ASP A 1045 13.97 -22.72 -2.93
N LEU A 1046 14.94 -21.80 -2.90
CA LEU A 1046 16.33 -22.12 -3.24
C LEU A 1046 16.98 -23.07 -2.22
N ALA A 1047 16.69 -22.92 -0.93
CA ALA A 1047 17.14 -23.85 0.10
C ALA A 1047 16.60 -25.28 -0.11
N GLU A 1048 15.41 -25.44 -0.68
CA GLU A 1048 14.86 -26.76 -1.04
C GLU A 1048 15.36 -27.28 -2.41
N ARG A 1049 15.44 -26.40 -3.42
CA ARG A 1049 15.61 -26.74 -4.83
C ARG A 1049 17.06 -26.69 -5.31
N LYS A 1050 17.85 -25.76 -4.78
CA LYS A 1050 19.25 -25.45 -5.16
C LYS A 1050 20.07 -25.00 -3.94
N PRO A 1051 20.18 -25.85 -2.89
CA PRO A 1051 20.81 -25.49 -1.62
C PRO A 1051 22.25 -24.99 -1.77
N GLU A 1052 22.94 -25.40 -2.83
CA GLU A 1052 24.30 -24.98 -3.17
C GLU A 1052 24.46 -23.47 -3.38
N ILE A 1053 23.39 -22.76 -3.78
CA ILE A 1053 23.40 -21.31 -4.01
C ILE A 1053 23.40 -20.54 -2.67
N VAL A 1054 22.60 -20.99 -1.70
CA VAL A 1054 22.41 -20.28 -0.41
C VAL A 1054 23.31 -20.80 0.71
N PHE A 1055 23.60 -22.10 0.73
CA PHE A 1055 24.41 -22.78 1.75
C PHE A 1055 25.80 -23.22 1.23
N GLY A 1056 26.15 -22.86 -0.01
CA GLY A 1056 27.45 -23.16 -0.64
C GLY A 1056 27.61 -24.63 -1.07
N LYS A 1057 28.79 -24.97 -1.62
CA LYS A 1057 29.07 -26.27 -2.29
C LYS A 1057 28.82 -27.56 -1.49
N ARG A 1058 28.59 -27.48 -0.18
CA ARG A 1058 28.23 -28.62 0.70
C ARG A 1058 26.86 -28.47 1.35
N GLY A 1059 26.06 -27.52 0.87
CA GLY A 1059 24.71 -27.25 1.30
C GLY A 1059 23.83 -28.49 1.14
N ARG A 1060 23.20 -28.92 2.23
CA ARG A 1060 22.14 -29.91 2.18
C ARG A 1060 20.83 -29.21 1.87
N ARG A 1061 19.97 -29.89 1.11
CA ARG A 1061 18.57 -29.51 0.92
C ARG A 1061 17.93 -29.24 2.28
N TYR A 1062 17.15 -28.15 2.36
CA TYR A 1062 16.36 -27.80 3.53
C TYR A 1062 14.88 -27.72 3.14
N ARG A 1063 14.02 -28.36 3.91
CA ARG A 1063 12.56 -28.34 3.74
C ARG A 1063 11.90 -28.10 5.09
N ILE A 1064 11.35 -26.90 5.23
CA ILE A 1064 10.68 -26.35 6.43
C ILE A 1064 9.82 -27.37 7.18
N ALA A 1065 8.92 -28.07 6.47
CA ALA A 1065 7.97 -29.01 7.07
C ALA A 1065 8.61 -30.33 7.53
N GLU A 1066 9.79 -30.70 7.04
CA GLU A 1066 10.50 -31.93 7.40
C GLU A 1066 11.57 -31.63 8.45
N ASP A 1067 12.54 -30.77 8.16
CA ASP A 1067 13.74 -30.56 8.99
C ASP A 1067 13.44 -30.06 10.41
N VAL A 1068 12.45 -29.17 10.58
CA VAL A 1068 12.01 -28.67 11.90
C VAL A 1068 11.57 -29.79 12.86
N ALA A 1069 11.26 -31.01 12.35
CA ALA A 1069 10.92 -32.14 13.21
C ALA A 1069 12.13 -32.78 13.90
N MET A 1070 13.32 -32.72 13.28
CA MET A 1070 14.52 -33.38 13.84
C MET A 1070 15.11 -32.62 15.03
N GLY A 1071 14.91 -31.29 15.11
CA GLY A 1071 15.40 -30.45 16.21
C GLY A 1071 14.56 -30.43 17.49
N VAL A 1072 13.53 -31.30 17.60
CA VAL A 1072 12.66 -31.40 18.79
C VAL A 1072 12.74 -32.79 19.45
N GLU A 1073 13.45 -33.75 18.83
CA GLU A 1073 13.74 -35.08 19.39
C GLU A 1073 15.23 -35.27 19.82
N GLU A 1074 16.07 -34.21 19.70
CA GLU A 1074 17.39 -34.09 20.34
C GLU A 1074 17.36 -33.14 21.55
#